data_AF-A0AAJ4XAS0-F1
#
_entry.id   AF-A0AAJ4XAS0-F1
#
_cell.length_a   1.000
_cell.length_b   1.000
_cell.length_c   1.000
_cell.angle_alpha   90.00
_cell.angle_beta   90.00
_cell.angle_gamma   90.00
#
_symmetry.space_group_name_H-M   'P 1'
#
loop_
_entity.id
_entity.type
_entity.pdbx_description
1 polymer ?
#
loop_
_entity_poly.entity_id
_entity_poly.type
_entity_poly.pdbx_seq_one_letter_code
_entity_poly.pdbx_strand_id
1 'polypeptide(L)'
;MENNQSKLPYFKIAGQAYSILEKKTKWVVGELSKTLYTEIQIQSQDIASDKKKVLLDDYSNDGIISFNFEASGIYKNGIPTGICNYEEDKNPEDYTYFRKEGLDYSLYFYGTIEYKEGWVLIEGDLKNRYGDPSPSFPLEAALEFDPANLNWANYKFKSLEETEGADPYTIRLLEITNPTFSTLPEAIYTFENLEYLIIQRVGNYWDKDKLPFADFGDRIAELKNLKQITVNQAVINTLPKSFANLMQLDRLSIVDCELSHLPDEIWKMPRLEYVLLGKNKIEHIPDDIQMPWLEYLDIENNLLKTLPESLLQQPNLRTIKASFNPLEELPFAYNSFKGLDLTMEEKKRLLDTSYPGANGEGTVEWDDEMYKAENNKILISGVEKIIKDNDLSDYKEALLSLIKRTVGFKLTSEEDYAEVGNHRFGGKPDLPESLTYPTFFSDYRDQELNYEFIAQINCEKIAALQDYLPRTGTLFFFFKSFQFFGSEDQDIGKVIYVEDNKELASGKRFDFQEEDFFELMDGEYQANKADAFLTVSAPSFYASYVNNYLFEGKAESLKDQYDFTYDLYEPFEKPVLDLHGFDHAMNAYAFTQHESPELQAALTWKGDPQDWVILLLVSSKGNFQWGDAGDLFFVIHKSDLAKRDFSKVFVTMESS
;
A
#
# COMPACT_ATOMS: atom_id res chain seq x y z
N MET A 1 -65.36 9.91 -10.91
CA MET A 1 -65.47 8.59 -10.26
C MET A 1 -64.33 8.50 -9.29
N GLU A 2 -64.66 8.59 -8.01
CA GLU A 2 -63.75 8.56 -6.86
C GLU A 2 -63.09 7.18 -6.69
N ASN A 3 -62.03 7.18 -5.88
CA ASN A 3 -61.34 6.05 -5.24
C ASN A 3 -60.38 5.20 -6.08
N ASN A 4 -59.13 5.65 -6.13
CA ASN A 4 -58.03 4.89 -5.55
C ASN A 4 -56.93 5.86 -5.06
N GLN A 5 -57.12 6.43 -3.87
CA GLN A 5 -55.97 6.83 -3.06
C GLN A 5 -55.15 5.56 -2.84
N SER A 6 -53.97 5.44 -3.47
CA SER A 6 -52.94 4.55 -2.94
C SER A 6 -52.77 4.92 -1.47
N LYS A 7 -53.13 4.00 -0.56
CA LYS A 7 -52.91 4.20 0.88
C LYS A 7 -51.41 4.48 1.06
N LEU A 8 -51.07 5.70 1.43
CA LEU A 8 -49.76 6.04 1.96
C LEU A 8 -49.73 5.61 3.44
N PRO A 9 -48.62 5.07 3.96
CA PRO A 9 -47.37 4.71 3.26
C PRO A 9 -47.47 3.43 2.40
N TYR A 10 -46.65 3.31 1.35
CA TYR A 10 -46.56 2.09 0.52
C TYR A 10 -45.13 1.81 0.03
N PHE A 11 -44.89 0.54 -0.31
CA PHE A 11 -43.67 0.09 -0.99
C PHE A 11 -44.03 -0.96 -2.03
N LYS A 12 -43.57 -0.79 -3.28
CA LYS A 12 -43.86 -1.74 -4.35
C LYS A 12 -42.64 -1.99 -5.24
N ILE A 13 -42.50 -3.24 -5.67
CA ILE A 13 -41.52 -3.70 -6.65
C ILE A 13 -42.25 -4.45 -7.75
N ALA A 14 -42.05 -4.06 -9.01
CA ALA A 14 -42.77 -4.56 -10.17
C ALA A 14 -44.31 -4.57 -10.00
N GLY A 15 -44.84 -3.53 -9.36
CA GLY A 15 -46.28 -3.36 -9.08
C GLY A 15 -46.83 -4.23 -7.94
N GLN A 16 -46.03 -5.15 -7.37
CA GLN A 16 -46.38 -5.97 -6.20
C GLN A 16 -46.13 -5.16 -4.92
N ALA A 17 -47.10 -5.14 -4.00
CA ALA A 17 -46.96 -4.44 -2.72
C ALA A 17 -46.22 -5.29 -1.69
N TYR A 18 -45.36 -4.64 -0.89
CA TYR A 18 -44.59 -5.25 0.19
C TYR A 18 -45.01 -4.65 1.53
N SER A 19 -44.91 -5.46 2.59
CA SER A 19 -45.25 -5.00 3.95
C SER A 19 -44.06 -4.24 4.53
N ILE A 20 -44.26 -3.00 4.95
CA ILE A 20 -43.20 -2.17 5.57
C ILE A 20 -43.02 -2.59 7.04
N LEU A 21 -41.78 -2.79 7.46
CA LEU A 21 -41.42 -3.12 8.84
C LEU A 21 -41.12 -1.85 9.64
N GLU A 22 -42.16 -1.13 10.06
CA GLU A 22 -42.06 0.22 10.67
C GLU A 22 -41.07 0.33 11.84
N LYS A 23 -40.91 -0.71 12.67
CA LYS A 23 -39.95 -0.68 13.80
C LYS A 23 -38.47 -0.68 13.39
N LYS A 24 -38.19 -0.97 12.13
CA LYS A 24 -36.85 -1.09 11.56
C LYS A 24 -36.58 0.00 10.52
N THR A 25 -37.63 0.60 9.98
CA THR A 25 -37.55 1.77 9.11
C THR A 25 -37.31 3.03 9.95
N LYS A 26 -36.22 3.76 9.71
CA LYS A 26 -35.87 4.96 10.49
C LYS A 26 -34.98 5.92 9.71
N TRP A 27 -34.99 7.17 10.17
CA TRP A 27 -33.91 8.11 9.89
C TRP A 27 -32.94 8.20 11.05
N VAL A 28 -31.66 8.36 10.73
CA VAL A 28 -30.62 8.68 11.69
C VAL A 28 -29.57 9.56 11.01
N VAL A 29 -29.08 10.58 11.70
CA VAL A 29 -27.87 11.28 11.26
C VAL A 29 -26.67 10.45 11.71
N GLY A 30 -25.93 9.89 10.74
CA GLY A 30 -24.84 8.97 11.01
C GLY A 30 -23.71 9.64 11.79
N GLU A 31 -23.27 9.05 12.90
CA GLU A 31 -22.18 9.62 13.70
C GLU A 31 -20.83 9.59 12.97
N LEU A 32 -20.61 8.62 12.09
CA LEU A 32 -19.38 8.48 11.31
C LEU A 32 -19.50 9.11 9.93
N SER A 33 -20.59 8.83 9.20
CA SER A 33 -20.80 9.36 7.85
C SER A 33 -21.11 10.86 7.84
N LYS A 34 -21.69 11.38 8.93
CA LYS A 34 -22.18 12.76 9.07
C LYS A 34 -23.27 13.14 8.04
N THR A 35 -23.90 12.13 7.45
CA THR A 35 -24.99 12.25 6.47
C THR A 35 -26.32 11.85 7.09
N LEU A 36 -27.44 12.17 6.44
CA LEU A 36 -28.72 11.57 6.79
C LEU A 36 -28.74 10.14 6.22
N TYR A 37 -28.90 9.16 7.09
CA TYR A 37 -29.07 7.76 6.73
C TYR A 37 -30.55 7.37 6.82
N THR A 38 -31.06 6.80 5.73
CA THR A 38 -32.40 6.23 5.65
C THR A 38 -32.29 4.72 5.57
N GLU A 39 -32.86 4.04 6.57
CA GLU A 39 -33.03 2.59 6.59
C GLU A 39 -34.50 2.26 6.35
N ILE A 40 -34.78 1.38 5.39
CA ILE A 40 -36.11 0.85 5.11
C ILE A 40 -36.01 -0.67 5.07
N GLN A 41 -36.86 -1.34 5.85
CA GLN A 41 -37.01 -2.80 5.76
C GLN A 41 -38.42 -3.16 5.32
N ILE A 42 -38.52 -4.10 4.40
CA ILE A 42 -39.78 -4.63 3.89
C ILE A 42 -39.79 -6.15 3.93
N GLN A 43 -40.98 -6.73 3.92
CA GLN A 43 -41.21 -8.17 3.93
C GLN A 43 -41.90 -8.60 2.64
N SER A 44 -41.31 -9.58 1.94
CA SER A 44 -41.94 -10.27 0.82
C SER A 44 -43.18 -11.03 1.29
N GLN A 45 -44.26 -10.91 0.50
CA GLN A 45 -45.52 -11.62 0.72
C GLN A 45 -45.55 -12.99 0.03
N ASP A 46 -44.65 -13.25 -0.93
CA ASP A 46 -44.53 -14.51 -1.67
C ASP A 46 -43.06 -14.76 -2.06
N ILE A 47 -42.29 -15.27 -1.11
CA ILE A 47 -40.85 -15.55 -1.24
C ILE A 47 -40.58 -16.48 -2.43
N ALA A 48 -41.44 -17.49 -2.64
CA ALA A 48 -41.27 -18.45 -3.71
C ALA A 48 -41.42 -17.80 -5.10
N SER A 49 -42.40 -16.90 -5.25
CA SER A 49 -42.55 -16.12 -6.48
C SER A 49 -41.40 -15.15 -6.69
N ASP A 50 -40.92 -14.47 -5.65
CA ASP A 50 -39.88 -13.44 -5.79
C ASP A 50 -38.51 -14.08 -6.08
N LYS A 51 -38.18 -15.24 -5.49
CA LYS A 51 -37.02 -16.06 -5.88
C LYS A 51 -37.13 -16.55 -7.33
N LYS A 52 -38.31 -17.02 -7.75
CA LYS A 52 -38.52 -17.49 -9.13
C LYS A 52 -38.31 -16.39 -10.18
N LYS A 53 -38.58 -15.13 -9.84
CA LYS A 53 -38.34 -13.97 -10.72
C LYS A 53 -36.88 -13.53 -10.72
N VAL A 54 -36.02 -14.08 -9.87
CA VAL A 54 -34.64 -13.58 -9.63
C VAL A 54 -34.66 -12.16 -9.06
N LEU A 55 -35.60 -11.90 -8.14
CA LEU A 55 -35.64 -10.65 -7.38
C LEU A 55 -34.90 -10.79 -6.04
N LEU A 56 -35.16 -11.89 -5.33
CA LEU A 56 -34.47 -12.24 -4.08
C LEU A 56 -33.25 -13.12 -4.39
N ASP A 57 -32.19 -12.98 -3.59
CA ASP A 57 -31.06 -13.89 -3.66
C ASP A 57 -31.40 -15.31 -3.15
N ASP A 58 -30.50 -16.27 -3.42
CA ASP A 58 -30.69 -17.67 -3.04
C ASP A 58 -30.67 -17.89 -1.51
N TYR A 59 -29.99 -17.02 -0.77
CA TYR A 59 -29.73 -17.14 0.66
C TYR A 59 -30.85 -16.55 1.54
N SER A 60 -31.68 -15.69 0.97
CA SER A 60 -32.74 -14.95 1.65
C SER A 60 -33.97 -15.80 1.87
N ASN A 61 -33.95 -16.57 2.96
CA ASN A 61 -35.01 -17.52 3.30
C ASN A 61 -36.12 -16.91 4.17
N ASP A 62 -35.89 -15.76 4.79
CA ASP A 62 -36.88 -15.03 5.59
C ASP A 62 -37.71 -14.04 4.76
N GLY A 63 -37.26 -13.70 3.55
CA GLY A 63 -37.94 -12.77 2.65
C GLY A 63 -37.87 -11.30 3.08
N ILE A 64 -36.93 -10.97 3.98
CA ILE A 64 -36.68 -9.58 4.39
C ILE A 64 -35.77 -8.94 3.34
N ILE A 65 -36.14 -7.72 2.91
CA ILE A 65 -35.31 -6.88 2.06
C ILE A 65 -35.01 -5.60 2.82
N SER A 66 -33.73 -5.23 2.87
CA SER A 66 -33.27 -4.00 3.52
C SER A 66 -32.70 -3.04 2.49
N PHE A 67 -33.10 -1.78 2.55
CA PHE A 67 -32.56 -0.69 1.75
C PHE A 67 -31.94 0.36 2.68
N ASN A 68 -30.73 0.77 2.35
CA ASN A 68 -29.91 1.65 3.16
C ASN A 68 -29.23 2.67 2.26
N PHE A 69 -29.55 3.95 2.41
CA PHE A 69 -28.98 4.99 1.56
C PHE A 69 -28.77 6.29 2.33
N GLU A 70 -27.84 7.10 1.83
CA GLU A 70 -27.39 8.33 2.47
C GLU A 70 -27.74 9.57 1.64
N ALA A 71 -28.03 10.66 2.32
CA ALA A 71 -28.26 11.98 1.71
C ALA A 71 -27.45 13.08 2.42
N SER A 72 -26.95 14.00 1.62
CA SER A 72 -26.25 15.23 2.02
C SER A 72 -26.87 16.42 1.28
N GLY A 73 -26.64 17.66 1.73
CA GLY A 73 -27.21 18.84 1.07
C GLY A 73 -28.73 18.96 1.16
N ILE A 74 -29.37 18.28 2.11
CA ILE A 74 -30.83 18.14 2.22
C ILE A 74 -31.43 18.83 3.46
N TYR A 75 -30.65 19.55 4.27
CA TYR A 75 -31.21 20.23 5.43
C TYR A 75 -32.05 21.45 5.00
N LYS A 76 -33.27 21.56 5.54
CA LYS A 76 -34.08 22.79 5.43
C LYS A 76 -34.96 22.98 6.67
N ASN A 77 -34.61 23.96 7.51
CA ASN A 77 -35.35 24.28 8.76
C ASN A 77 -35.62 23.04 9.65
N GLY A 78 -34.66 22.13 9.75
CA GLY A 78 -34.77 20.91 10.57
C GLY A 78 -35.47 19.73 9.88
N ILE A 79 -35.90 19.89 8.62
CA ILE A 79 -36.62 18.86 7.86
C ILE A 79 -35.80 18.47 6.63
N PRO A 80 -35.52 17.17 6.41
CA PRO A 80 -34.93 16.68 5.17
C PRO A 80 -35.75 17.11 3.95
N THR A 81 -35.13 17.84 3.02
CA THR A 81 -35.75 18.37 1.80
C THR A 81 -34.73 18.40 0.66
N GLY A 82 -34.97 17.65 -0.41
CA GLY A 82 -34.07 17.59 -1.58
C GLY A 82 -34.28 16.34 -2.42
N ILE A 83 -33.48 16.17 -3.48
CA ILE A 83 -33.56 15.01 -4.38
C ILE A 83 -32.15 14.45 -4.57
N CYS A 84 -32.00 13.13 -4.45
CA CYS A 84 -30.78 12.41 -4.76
C CYS A 84 -31.00 11.52 -5.99
N ASN A 85 -30.09 11.57 -6.96
CA ASN A 85 -30.11 10.72 -8.14
C ASN A 85 -29.12 9.57 -7.98
N TYR A 86 -29.46 8.39 -8.48
CA TYR A 86 -28.64 7.19 -8.41
C TYR A 86 -28.49 6.53 -9.78
N GLU A 87 -27.24 6.20 -10.11
CA GLU A 87 -26.85 5.40 -11.26
C GLU A 87 -26.01 4.23 -10.76
N GLU A 88 -26.47 2.99 -11.01
CA GLU A 88 -25.77 1.77 -10.58
C GLU A 88 -25.48 1.77 -9.07
N ASP A 89 -26.53 1.94 -8.26
CA ASP A 89 -26.45 2.09 -6.79
C ASP A 89 -25.61 3.29 -6.29
N LYS A 90 -25.09 4.15 -7.16
CA LYS A 90 -24.20 5.25 -6.75
C LYS A 90 -24.81 6.60 -7.04
N ASN A 91 -24.78 7.50 -6.07
CA ASN A 91 -25.04 8.91 -6.32
C ASN A 91 -23.76 9.54 -6.93
N PRO A 92 -23.79 10.00 -8.19
CA PRO A 92 -22.60 10.56 -8.84
C PRO A 92 -22.21 11.94 -8.30
N GLU A 93 -23.13 12.67 -7.66
CA GLU A 93 -22.90 14.01 -7.14
C GLU A 93 -22.19 13.96 -5.77
N ASP A 94 -22.71 13.13 -4.85
CA ASP A 94 -22.21 13.04 -3.47
C ASP A 94 -21.33 11.81 -3.21
N TYR A 95 -21.20 10.92 -4.18
CA TYR A 95 -20.50 9.64 -4.04
C TYR A 95 -21.05 8.75 -2.91
N THR A 96 -22.32 8.91 -2.55
CA THR A 96 -23.04 8.03 -1.63
C THR A 96 -23.58 6.79 -2.34
N TYR A 97 -23.96 5.77 -1.57
CA TYR A 97 -24.37 4.47 -2.10
C TYR A 97 -25.78 4.08 -1.65
N PHE A 98 -26.51 3.46 -2.56
CA PHE A 98 -27.77 2.76 -2.32
C PHE A 98 -27.46 1.29 -2.04
N ARG A 99 -27.36 0.95 -0.76
CA ARG A 99 -27.10 -0.41 -0.31
C ARG A 99 -28.41 -1.17 -0.19
N LYS A 100 -28.36 -2.43 -0.59
CA LYS A 100 -29.49 -3.33 -0.52
C LYS A 100 -29.05 -4.72 -0.08
N GLU A 101 -29.85 -5.34 0.76
CA GLU A 101 -29.67 -6.71 1.25
C GLU A 101 -30.95 -7.49 1.01
N GLY A 102 -30.81 -8.77 0.68
CA GLY A 102 -31.92 -9.67 0.39
C GLY A 102 -32.40 -9.69 -1.06
N LEU A 103 -31.87 -8.78 -1.90
CA LEU A 103 -32.07 -8.79 -3.35
C LEU A 103 -30.94 -9.53 -4.05
N ASP A 104 -31.23 -10.05 -5.25
CA ASP A 104 -30.19 -10.65 -6.10
C ASP A 104 -29.04 -9.66 -6.35
N TYR A 105 -27.80 -10.14 -6.22
CA TYR A 105 -26.59 -9.34 -6.28
C TYR A 105 -26.34 -8.71 -7.65
N SER A 106 -26.98 -9.23 -8.71
CA SER A 106 -26.84 -8.71 -10.06
C SER A 106 -27.69 -7.46 -10.29
N LEU A 107 -28.69 -7.19 -9.45
CA LEU A 107 -29.57 -6.03 -9.57
C LEU A 107 -28.88 -4.79 -9.02
N TYR A 108 -29.04 -3.65 -9.68
CA TYR A 108 -28.57 -2.34 -9.25
C TYR A 108 -29.72 -1.33 -9.38
N PHE A 109 -29.78 -0.38 -8.46
CA PHE A 109 -30.77 0.69 -8.46
C PHE A 109 -30.36 1.82 -9.41
N TYR A 110 -31.32 2.25 -10.23
CA TYR A 110 -31.23 3.43 -11.07
C TYR A 110 -32.50 4.24 -10.85
N GLY A 111 -32.40 5.47 -10.35
CA GLY A 111 -33.59 6.24 -10.01
C GLY A 111 -33.33 7.45 -9.11
N THR A 112 -34.39 7.91 -8.47
CA THR A 112 -34.40 9.10 -7.63
C THR A 112 -34.96 8.80 -6.25
N ILE A 113 -34.46 9.55 -5.28
CA ILE A 113 -34.97 9.58 -3.91
C ILE A 113 -35.27 11.05 -3.58
N GLU A 114 -36.54 11.37 -3.39
CA GLU A 114 -36.98 12.72 -2.99
C GLU A 114 -37.34 12.74 -1.50
N TYR A 115 -36.76 13.70 -0.78
CA TYR A 115 -37.10 14.06 0.59
C TYR A 115 -37.99 15.29 0.57
N LYS A 116 -39.17 15.22 1.17
CA LYS A 116 -40.11 16.35 1.20
C LYS A 116 -41.10 16.26 2.36
N GLU A 117 -41.14 17.28 3.21
CA GLU A 117 -42.17 17.42 4.27
C GLU A 117 -42.29 16.18 5.18
N GLY A 118 -41.17 15.52 5.51
CA GLY A 118 -41.17 14.29 6.31
C GLY A 118 -41.35 12.99 5.52
N TRP A 119 -41.54 13.08 4.20
CA TRP A 119 -41.67 11.93 3.32
C TRP A 119 -40.37 11.59 2.60
N VAL A 120 -40.16 10.30 2.36
CA VAL A 120 -39.20 9.76 1.40
C VAL A 120 -39.98 9.12 0.26
N LEU A 121 -39.74 9.60 -0.95
CA LEU A 121 -40.30 9.06 -2.19
C LEU A 121 -39.15 8.39 -2.96
N ILE A 122 -39.36 7.15 -3.39
CA ILE A 122 -38.39 6.38 -4.18
C ILE A 122 -39.05 6.05 -5.51
N GLU A 123 -38.38 6.38 -6.61
CA GLU A 123 -38.82 6.05 -7.96
C GLU A 123 -37.63 5.61 -8.81
N GLY A 124 -37.70 4.43 -9.43
CA GLY A 124 -36.62 3.92 -10.27
C GLY A 124 -36.80 2.48 -10.72
N ASP A 125 -35.69 1.85 -11.10
CA ASP A 125 -35.62 0.45 -11.51
C ASP A 125 -34.49 -0.29 -10.79
N LEU A 126 -34.73 -1.55 -10.43
CA LEU A 126 -33.72 -2.54 -10.06
C LEU A 126 -33.41 -3.40 -11.28
N LYS A 127 -32.19 -3.32 -11.85
CA LYS A 127 -31.81 -4.02 -13.08
C LYS A 127 -30.31 -4.34 -13.16
N ASN A 128 -29.92 -5.22 -14.08
CA ASN A 128 -28.53 -5.61 -14.30
C ASN A 128 -27.64 -4.48 -14.82
N ARG A 129 -26.34 -4.61 -14.55
CA ARG A 129 -25.29 -3.78 -15.15
C ARG A 129 -25.18 -4.06 -16.66
N TYR A 130 -25.00 -3.01 -17.47
CA TYR A 130 -24.72 -2.99 -18.93
C TYR A 130 -25.14 -4.22 -19.77
N GLY A 131 -26.13 -4.04 -20.67
CA GLY A 131 -26.27 -4.85 -21.89
C GLY A 131 -27.40 -5.89 -21.95
N ASP A 132 -27.96 -6.30 -20.81
CA ASP A 132 -29.15 -7.17 -20.78
C ASP A 132 -30.38 -6.41 -20.23
N PRO A 133 -31.44 -6.20 -21.02
CA PRO A 133 -32.64 -5.48 -20.57
C PRO A 133 -33.49 -6.25 -19.53
N SER A 134 -33.09 -7.46 -19.12
CA SER A 134 -33.85 -8.32 -18.23
C SER A 134 -32.95 -9.04 -17.21
N PRO A 135 -33.41 -9.26 -15.97
CA PRO A 135 -34.64 -8.74 -15.39
C PRO A 135 -34.52 -7.25 -15.01
N SER A 136 -35.63 -6.51 -15.12
CA SER A 136 -35.78 -5.12 -14.66
C SER A 136 -37.05 -5.01 -13.84
N PHE A 137 -36.95 -4.49 -12.63
CA PHE A 137 -38.06 -4.35 -11.70
C PHE A 137 -38.28 -2.88 -11.33
N PRO A 138 -39.37 -2.25 -11.78
CA PRO A 138 -39.73 -0.91 -11.35
C PRO A 138 -39.92 -0.87 -9.82
N LEU A 139 -39.33 0.12 -9.18
CA LEU A 139 -39.37 0.36 -7.75
C LEU A 139 -40.12 1.68 -7.50
N GLU A 140 -41.22 1.61 -6.74
CA GLU A 140 -41.95 2.80 -6.30
C GLU A 140 -42.27 2.70 -4.80
N ALA A 141 -41.91 3.72 -4.03
CA ALA A 141 -42.20 3.76 -2.60
C ALA A 141 -42.48 5.18 -2.10
N ALA A 142 -43.31 5.27 -1.07
CA ALA A 142 -43.58 6.51 -0.36
C ALA A 142 -43.79 6.21 1.12
N LEU A 143 -42.87 6.70 1.96
CA LEU A 143 -42.84 6.44 3.39
C LEU A 143 -42.75 7.74 4.18
N GLU A 144 -43.43 7.79 5.32
CA GLU A 144 -43.42 8.92 6.24
C GLU A 144 -42.43 8.65 7.39
N PHE A 145 -41.67 9.67 7.76
CA PHE A 145 -40.71 9.65 8.85
C PHE A 145 -40.90 10.88 9.74
N ASP A 146 -40.58 10.72 11.03
CA ASP A 146 -40.59 11.83 11.98
C ASP A 146 -39.20 12.50 12.04
N PRO A 147 -39.05 13.76 11.56
CA PRO A 147 -37.78 14.47 11.62
C PRO A 147 -37.41 14.94 13.04
N ALA A 148 -38.35 14.93 14.00
CA ALA A 148 -38.14 15.56 15.31
C ALA A 148 -36.99 14.97 16.13
N ASN A 149 -36.60 13.72 15.85
CA ASN A 149 -35.53 13.02 16.57
C ASN A 149 -34.16 13.09 15.86
N LEU A 150 -34.06 13.82 14.74
CA LEU A 150 -32.80 13.97 14.03
C LEU A 150 -31.84 14.86 14.81
N ASN A 151 -30.67 14.32 15.12
CA ASN A 151 -29.58 15.09 15.71
C ASN A 151 -28.75 15.77 14.62
N TRP A 152 -29.22 16.94 14.18
CA TRP A 152 -28.52 17.77 13.19
C TRP A 152 -27.14 18.27 13.64
N ALA A 153 -26.80 18.19 14.93
CA ALA A 153 -25.45 18.51 15.38
C ALA A 153 -24.40 17.52 14.89
N ASN A 154 -24.81 16.31 14.49
CA ASN A 154 -23.94 15.32 13.87
C ASN A 154 -23.88 15.45 12.33
N TYR A 155 -24.68 16.34 11.74
CA TYR A 155 -24.81 16.45 10.29
C TYR A 155 -23.75 17.40 9.71
N LYS A 156 -23.21 17.04 8.55
CA LYS A 156 -22.28 17.86 7.78
C LYS A 156 -23.07 18.69 6.76
N PHE A 157 -23.14 19.99 7.03
CA PHE A 157 -23.69 20.96 6.09
C PHE A 157 -22.73 21.12 4.91
N LYS A 158 -23.26 21.15 3.68
CA LYS A 158 -22.53 21.14 2.41
C LYS A 158 -22.40 22.51 1.75
N SER A 159 -23.09 23.52 2.27
CA SER A 159 -22.94 24.90 1.84
C SER A 159 -23.42 25.89 2.90
N LEU A 160 -23.12 27.18 2.72
CA LEU A 160 -23.66 28.23 3.58
C LEU A 160 -25.17 28.40 3.38
N GLU A 161 -25.67 28.23 2.16
CA GLU A 161 -27.09 28.31 1.83
C GLU A 161 -27.88 27.22 2.59
N GLU A 162 -27.31 26.02 2.74
CA GLU A 162 -27.93 24.95 3.52
C GLU A 162 -28.04 25.30 5.02
N THR A 163 -27.14 26.14 5.54
CA THR A 163 -27.23 26.56 6.96
C THR A 163 -28.35 27.56 7.23
N GLU A 164 -29.02 28.09 6.20
CA GLU A 164 -30.09 29.07 6.38
C GLU A 164 -31.26 28.49 7.18
N GLY A 165 -31.63 29.20 8.25
CA GLY A 165 -32.70 28.79 9.16
C GLY A 165 -32.32 27.70 10.17
N ALA A 166 -31.08 27.23 10.16
CA ALA A 166 -30.54 26.43 11.26
C ALA A 166 -30.26 27.29 12.50
N ASP A 167 -30.40 26.69 13.67
CA ASP A 167 -29.85 27.26 14.89
C ASP A 167 -28.31 27.29 14.78
N PRO A 168 -27.64 28.45 14.89
CA PRO A 168 -26.18 28.55 14.82
C PRO A 168 -25.44 27.63 15.80
N TYR A 169 -26.04 27.27 16.94
CA TYR A 169 -25.44 26.33 17.90
C TYR A 169 -25.51 24.87 17.47
N THR A 170 -26.32 24.53 16.45
CA THR A 170 -26.42 23.18 15.88
C THR A 170 -25.30 22.91 14.89
N ILE A 171 -24.78 23.94 14.21
CA ILE A 171 -23.80 23.77 13.14
C ILE A 171 -22.43 23.46 13.75
N ARG A 172 -22.01 22.20 13.60
CA ARG A 172 -20.68 21.73 14.05
C ARG A 172 -19.75 21.38 12.91
N LEU A 173 -20.29 20.94 11.77
CA LEU A 173 -19.54 20.50 10.61
C LEU A 173 -20.04 21.26 9.38
N LEU A 174 -19.18 22.10 8.81
CA LEU A 174 -19.48 22.89 7.62
C LEU A 174 -18.44 22.61 6.53
N GLU A 175 -18.91 22.08 5.41
CA GLU A 175 -18.20 21.93 4.16
C GLU A 175 -18.72 22.96 3.17
N ILE A 176 -17.83 23.72 2.54
CA ILE A 176 -18.14 24.72 1.54
C ILE A 176 -17.37 24.37 0.28
N THR A 177 -18.10 23.98 -0.76
CA THR A 177 -17.53 23.58 -2.04
C THR A 177 -17.59 24.73 -3.05
N ASN A 178 -16.48 25.01 -3.72
CA ASN A 178 -16.33 26.07 -4.73
C ASN A 178 -16.87 27.44 -4.26
N PRO A 179 -16.41 27.96 -3.10
CA PRO A 179 -16.85 29.27 -2.63
C PRO A 179 -16.54 30.37 -3.63
N THR A 180 -17.37 31.41 -3.63
CA THR A 180 -17.16 32.63 -4.42
C THR A 180 -16.51 33.76 -3.63
N PHE A 181 -16.39 33.61 -2.31
CA PHE A 181 -15.82 34.61 -1.41
C PHE A 181 -14.29 34.46 -1.27
N SER A 182 -13.61 35.59 -1.03
CA SER A 182 -12.17 35.63 -0.77
C SER A 182 -11.81 35.54 0.72
N THR A 183 -12.75 35.84 1.61
CA THR A 183 -12.60 35.80 3.08
C THR A 183 -13.81 35.13 3.71
N LEU A 184 -13.67 34.58 4.92
CA LEU A 184 -14.80 33.96 5.62
C LEU A 184 -15.98 34.94 5.79
N PRO A 185 -17.19 34.56 5.36
CA PRO A 185 -18.39 35.38 5.55
C PRO A 185 -18.80 35.54 7.03
N GLU A 186 -19.48 36.64 7.35
CA GLU A 186 -19.91 36.97 8.72
C GLU A 186 -20.75 35.88 9.41
N ALA A 187 -21.55 35.14 8.64
CA ALA A 187 -22.37 34.05 9.15
C ALA A 187 -21.55 32.97 9.86
N ILE A 188 -20.33 32.68 9.37
CA ILE A 188 -19.48 31.61 9.93
C ILE A 188 -19.11 31.93 11.39
N TYR A 189 -18.84 33.19 11.71
CA TYR A 189 -18.49 33.59 13.07
C TYR A 189 -19.64 33.48 14.07
N THR A 190 -20.87 33.25 13.60
CA THR A 190 -22.04 33.01 14.47
C THR A 190 -22.17 31.55 14.91
N PHE A 191 -21.45 30.62 14.27
CA PHE A 191 -21.49 29.19 14.57
C PHE A 191 -20.57 28.85 15.74
N GLU A 192 -20.99 29.20 16.96
CA GLU A 192 -20.15 29.06 18.17
C GLU A 192 -19.68 27.63 18.46
N ASN A 193 -20.45 26.62 18.02
CA ASN A 193 -20.14 25.20 18.18
C ASN A 193 -19.45 24.59 16.95
N LEU A 194 -18.96 25.40 16.01
CA LEU A 194 -18.27 24.89 14.82
C LEU A 194 -17.00 24.15 15.24
N GLU A 195 -16.93 22.87 14.89
CA GLU A 195 -15.82 21.96 15.18
C GLU A 195 -15.01 21.64 13.91
N TYR A 196 -15.64 21.60 12.73
CA TYR A 196 -15.00 21.26 11.46
C TYR A 196 -15.37 22.28 10.40
N LEU A 197 -14.36 22.88 9.78
CA LEU A 197 -14.51 23.78 8.65
C LEU A 197 -13.71 23.26 7.47
N ILE A 198 -14.41 22.90 6.39
CA ILE A 198 -13.83 22.42 5.14
C ILE A 198 -14.18 23.40 4.04
N ILE A 199 -13.18 23.96 3.38
CA ILE A 199 -13.34 24.83 2.21
C ILE A 199 -12.60 24.17 1.06
N GLN A 200 -13.32 23.66 0.08
CA GLN A 200 -12.70 22.85 -0.96
C GLN A 200 -13.14 23.19 -2.37
N ARG A 201 -12.26 22.88 -3.30
CA ARG A 201 -12.56 22.93 -4.72
C ARG A 201 -12.97 21.55 -5.21
N VAL A 202 -14.09 21.49 -5.92
CA VAL A 202 -14.55 20.31 -6.64
C VAL A 202 -14.75 20.69 -8.10
N GLY A 203 -13.94 20.12 -8.98
CA GLY A 203 -13.95 20.43 -10.41
C GLY A 203 -13.22 19.37 -11.22
N ASN A 204 -13.10 19.61 -12.52
CA ASN A 204 -12.37 18.70 -13.41
C ASN A 204 -10.88 18.66 -13.03
N TYR A 205 -10.29 17.46 -13.00
CA TYR A 205 -8.88 17.25 -12.62
C TYR A 205 -7.88 18.09 -13.43
N TRP A 206 -8.19 18.41 -14.68
CA TRP A 206 -7.35 19.21 -15.58
C TRP A 206 -7.41 20.71 -15.31
N ASP A 207 -8.41 21.16 -14.57
CA ASP A 207 -8.62 22.57 -14.29
C ASP A 207 -7.70 23.01 -13.16
N LYS A 208 -6.79 23.93 -13.48
CA LYS A 208 -5.76 24.46 -12.58
C LYS A 208 -6.20 25.71 -11.81
N ASP A 209 -7.44 26.15 -12.00
CA ASP A 209 -7.94 27.33 -11.29
C ASP A 209 -7.93 27.11 -9.78
N LYS A 210 -7.56 28.15 -9.04
CA LYS A 210 -7.59 28.16 -7.57
C LYS A 210 -8.89 28.76 -7.08
N LEU A 211 -9.32 28.37 -5.87
CA LEU A 211 -10.39 29.02 -5.14
C LEU A 211 -10.04 30.50 -4.93
N PRO A 212 -11.04 31.40 -4.97
CA PRO A 212 -10.83 32.81 -4.66
C PRO A 212 -10.50 33.06 -3.18
N PHE A 213 -10.68 32.06 -2.31
CA PHE A 213 -10.38 32.15 -0.89
C PHE A 213 -8.89 32.42 -0.65
N ALA A 214 -8.59 33.47 0.10
CA ALA A 214 -7.23 33.97 0.25
C ALA A 214 -6.85 34.33 1.70
N ASP A 215 -7.84 34.57 2.58
CA ASP A 215 -7.56 35.01 3.94
C ASP A 215 -8.65 34.55 4.94
N PHE A 216 -8.21 34.01 6.08
CA PHE A 216 -9.06 33.65 7.20
C PHE A 216 -9.45 34.86 8.06
N GLY A 217 -8.62 35.91 8.09
CA GLY A 217 -8.78 37.06 8.97
C GLY A 217 -8.55 36.75 10.46
N ASP A 218 -8.27 37.78 11.27
CA ASP A 218 -7.93 37.59 12.68
C ASP A 218 -9.07 36.99 13.51
N ARG A 219 -10.32 37.14 13.06
CA ARG A 219 -11.53 36.67 13.73
C ARG A 219 -11.70 35.15 13.69
N ILE A 220 -10.87 34.43 12.95
CA ILE A 220 -10.83 32.96 13.02
C ILE A 220 -10.69 32.45 14.46
N ALA A 221 -9.95 33.19 15.30
CA ALA A 221 -9.76 32.90 16.72
C ALA A 221 -11.05 32.97 17.58
N GLU A 222 -12.15 33.53 17.06
CA GLU A 222 -13.45 33.53 17.72
C GLU A 222 -14.08 32.12 17.72
N LEU A 223 -13.72 31.26 16.76
CA LEU A 223 -14.24 29.91 16.58
C LEU A 223 -13.50 28.89 17.48
N LYS A 224 -13.64 29.07 18.79
CA LYS A 224 -12.84 28.38 19.84
C LYS A 224 -13.01 26.87 19.89
N ASN A 225 -14.07 26.33 19.27
CA ASN A 225 -14.38 24.90 19.26
C ASN A 225 -13.82 24.18 18.02
N LEU A 226 -13.17 24.89 17.09
CA LEU A 226 -12.57 24.27 15.91
C LEU A 226 -11.52 23.23 16.30
N LYS A 227 -11.74 22.01 15.78
CA LYS A 227 -10.86 20.86 15.88
C LYS A 227 -10.15 20.60 14.56
N GLN A 228 -10.86 20.78 13.45
CA GLN A 228 -10.31 20.56 12.12
C GLN A 228 -10.58 21.73 11.17
N ILE A 229 -9.54 22.13 10.46
CA ILE A 229 -9.62 23.04 9.32
C ILE A 229 -8.99 22.37 8.11
N THR A 230 -9.74 22.30 7.01
CA THR A 230 -9.26 21.81 5.72
C THR A 230 -9.50 22.88 4.65
N VAL A 231 -8.44 23.28 3.95
CA VAL A 231 -8.52 24.05 2.70
C VAL A 231 -7.62 23.42 1.65
N ASN A 232 -8.12 23.30 0.42
CA ASN A 232 -7.31 22.87 -0.71
C ASN A 232 -7.49 23.77 -1.93
N GLN A 233 -6.44 23.84 -2.77
CA GLN A 233 -6.47 24.55 -4.05
C GLN A 233 -6.88 26.02 -3.95
N ALA A 234 -6.36 26.77 -2.97
CA ALA A 234 -6.65 28.19 -2.75
C ALA A 234 -5.41 29.07 -2.95
N VAL A 235 -5.48 30.38 -2.66
CA VAL A 235 -4.31 31.29 -2.70
C VAL A 235 -4.13 31.94 -1.33
N ILE A 236 -3.79 31.12 -0.33
CA ILE A 236 -3.55 31.53 1.06
C ILE A 236 -2.05 31.76 1.24
N ASN A 237 -1.60 33.01 1.06
CA ASN A 237 -0.17 33.32 1.17
C ASN A 237 0.38 33.10 2.60
N THR A 238 -0.44 33.33 3.63
CA THR A 238 -0.10 33.16 5.05
C THR A 238 -1.33 32.96 5.94
N LEU A 239 -1.12 32.51 7.17
CA LEU A 239 -2.14 32.42 8.22
C LEU A 239 -1.99 33.57 9.23
N PRO A 240 -3.08 34.13 9.80
CA PRO A 240 -2.99 35.18 10.80
C PRO A 240 -2.39 34.67 12.10
N LYS A 241 -1.68 35.53 12.87
CA LYS A 241 -1.11 35.14 14.17
C LYS A 241 -2.17 34.64 15.16
N SER A 242 -3.40 35.16 15.06
CA SER A 242 -4.51 34.75 15.91
C SER A 242 -4.92 33.29 15.69
N PHE A 243 -4.52 32.65 14.59
CA PHE A 243 -4.78 31.24 14.29
C PHE A 243 -4.22 30.31 15.39
N ALA A 244 -3.11 30.69 16.03
CA ALA A 244 -2.52 29.95 17.15
C ALA A 244 -3.40 29.94 18.42
N ASN A 245 -4.48 30.75 18.47
CA ASN A 245 -5.45 30.74 19.58
C ASN A 245 -6.52 29.64 19.45
N LEU A 246 -6.51 28.85 18.37
CA LEU A 246 -7.40 27.71 18.17
C LEU A 246 -6.93 26.50 19.02
N MET A 247 -7.08 26.61 20.34
CA MET A 247 -6.51 25.67 21.32
C MET A 247 -7.10 24.25 21.27
N GLN A 248 -8.18 24.03 20.52
CA GLN A 248 -8.81 22.72 20.31
C GLN A 248 -8.41 22.08 18.98
N LEU A 249 -7.66 22.78 18.11
CA LEU A 249 -7.31 22.31 16.78
C LEU A 249 -6.36 21.11 16.87
N ASP A 250 -6.81 19.97 16.34
CA ASP A 250 -6.06 18.71 16.26
C ASP A 250 -5.63 18.39 14.82
N ARG A 251 -6.35 18.91 13.82
CA ARG A 251 -6.06 18.67 12.39
C ARG A 251 -6.04 19.97 11.61
N LEU A 252 -4.91 20.24 10.94
CA LEU A 252 -4.75 21.36 10.02
C LEU A 252 -4.33 20.82 8.65
N SER A 253 -5.15 21.05 7.63
CA SER A 253 -4.85 20.69 6.24
C SER A 253 -4.98 21.92 5.36
N ILE A 254 -3.86 22.44 4.85
CA ILE A 254 -3.81 23.55 3.89
C ILE A 254 -2.95 23.07 2.72
N VAL A 255 -3.56 22.45 1.70
CA VAL A 255 -2.83 21.73 0.64
C VAL A 255 -3.00 22.43 -0.70
N ASP A 256 -1.91 22.61 -1.43
CA ASP A 256 -1.95 23.26 -2.75
C ASP A 256 -2.53 24.69 -2.66
N CYS A 257 -2.11 25.46 -1.66
CA CYS A 257 -2.67 26.78 -1.33
C CYS A 257 -1.70 27.96 -1.51
N GLU A 258 -0.52 27.73 -2.10
CA GLU A 258 0.56 28.72 -2.25
C GLU A 258 1.09 29.30 -0.92
N LEU A 259 0.90 28.59 0.19
CA LEU A 259 1.32 29.03 1.51
C LEU A 259 2.84 29.20 1.58
N SER A 260 3.32 30.41 1.85
CA SER A 260 4.75 30.74 1.85
C SER A 260 5.38 30.67 3.24
N HIS A 261 4.62 31.04 4.27
CA HIS A 261 5.05 30.94 5.65
C HIS A 261 3.85 30.84 6.61
N LEU A 262 4.07 30.18 7.74
CA LEU A 262 3.16 30.12 8.87
C LEU A 262 3.73 30.96 10.02
N PRO A 263 2.90 31.59 10.87
CA PRO A 263 3.36 32.14 12.14
C PRO A 263 4.06 31.06 13.00
N ASP A 264 5.18 31.42 13.62
CA ASP A 264 5.96 30.52 14.49
C ASP A 264 5.10 29.93 15.61
N GLU A 265 4.08 30.66 16.07
CA GLU A 265 3.17 30.24 17.13
C GLU A 265 2.36 28.98 16.76
N ILE A 266 2.16 28.68 15.46
CA ILE A 266 1.48 27.44 15.02
C ILE A 266 2.30 26.20 15.39
N TRP A 267 3.63 26.29 15.32
CA TRP A 267 4.55 25.21 15.67
C TRP A 267 4.64 24.96 17.20
N LYS A 268 3.80 25.65 17.98
CA LYS A 268 3.69 25.53 19.43
C LYS A 268 2.26 25.21 19.89
N MET A 269 1.38 24.84 18.95
CA MET A 269 -0.02 24.54 19.28
C MET A 269 -0.11 23.22 20.05
N PRO A 270 -0.77 23.20 21.22
CA PRO A 270 -0.64 22.12 22.18
C PRO A 270 -1.48 20.88 21.88
N ARG A 271 -2.21 20.84 20.76
CA ARG A 271 -3.11 19.74 20.38
C ARG A 271 -3.03 19.31 18.92
N LEU A 272 -2.26 19.99 18.08
CA LEU A 272 -2.14 19.59 16.68
C LEU A 272 -1.48 18.21 16.60
N GLU A 273 -2.21 17.28 15.99
CA GLU A 273 -1.83 15.88 15.76
C GLU A 273 -1.44 15.66 14.30
N TYR A 274 -2.24 16.22 13.37
CA TYR A 274 -2.03 16.07 11.93
C TYR A 274 -1.89 17.43 11.27
N VAL A 275 -0.74 17.65 10.64
CA VAL A 275 -0.42 18.88 9.92
C VAL A 275 -0.10 18.53 8.47
N LEU A 276 -1.00 18.89 7.55
CA LEU A 276 -0.87 18.62 6.11
C LEU A 276 -0.71 19.94 5.36
N LEU A 277 0.50 20.18 4.86
CA LEU A 277 0.94 21.40 4.21
C LEU A 277 1.59 21.12 2.84
N GLY A 278 1.29 19.96 2.24
CA GLY A 278 1.86 19.57 0.95
C GLY A 278 1.50 20.52 -0.19
N LYS A 279 2.36 20.58 -1.22
CA LYS A 279 2.19 21.39 -2.44
C LYS A 279 2.08 22.89 -2.17
N ASN A 280 2.85 23.43 -1.24
CA ASN A 280 2.87 24.85 -0.93
C ASN A 280 4.23 25.47 -1.32
N LYS A 281 4.53 26.65 -0.79
CA LYS A 281 5.76 27.42 -1.05
C LYS A 281 6.53 27.66 0.25
N ILE A 282 6.42 26.75 1.22
CA ILE A 282 7.04 26.92 2.55
C ILE A 282 8.56 26.79 2.41
N GLU A 283 9.28 27.83 2.80
CA GLU A 283 10.75 27.87 2.70
C GLU A 283 11.45 27.41 3.99
N HIS A 284 10.80 27.61 5.15
CA HIS A 284 11.38 27.34 6.47
C HIS A 284 10.35 26.85 7.48
N ILE A 285 10.81 25.98 8.39
CA ILE A 285 10.14 25.60 9.64
C ILE A 285 11.02 26.14 10.78
N PRO A 286 10.45 26.76 11.84
CA PRO A 286 11.24 27.32 12.93
C PRO A 286 11.98 26.25 13.74
N ASP A 287 13.12 26.62 14.33
CA ASP A 287 13.96 25.71 15.11
C ASP A 287 13.34 25.26 16.44
N ASP A 288 12.38 26.01 16.99
CA ASP A 288 11.74 25.72 18.29
C ASP A 288 10.31 25.20 18.07
N ILE A 289 10.18 23.88 17.97
CA ILE A 289 8.92 23.17 17.80
C ILE A 289 8.46 22.59 19.15
N GLN A 290 7.21 22.86 19.51
CA GLN A 290 6.57 22.37 20.74
C GLN A 290 5.15 21.89 20.43
N MET A 291 5.05 20.76 19.73
CA MET A 291 3.79 20.11 19.38
C MET A 291 3.76 18.71 20.02
N PRO A 292 3.41 18.62 21.32
CA PRO A 292 3.51 17.36 22.07
C PRO A 292 2.61 16.25 21.54
N TRP A 293 1.62 16.58 20.70
CA TRP A 293 0.69 15.63 20.09
C TRP A 293 0.91 15.42 18.60
N LEU A 294 1.90 16.08 17.97
CA LEU A 294 2.15 15.90 16.54
C LEU A 294 2.52 14.44 16.26
N GLU A 295 1.70 13.78 15.45
CA GLU A 295 1.90 12.39 15.00
C GLU A 295 2.34 12.34 13.54
N TYR A 296 1.75 13.21 12.72
CA TYR A 296 1.90 13.20 11.26
C TYR A 296 2.13 14.62 10.72
N LEU A 297 3.24 14.80 10.02
CA LEU A 297 3.57 16.04 9.30
C LEU A 297 3.76 15.73 7.82
N ASP A 298 2.96 16.36 6.97
CA ASP A 298 3.14 16.36 5.52
C ASP A 298 3.54 17.77 5.05
N ILE A 299 4.74 17.85 4.49
CA ILE A 299 5.37 19.04 3.94
C ILE A 299 5.94 18.74 2.55
N GLU A 300 5.40 17.72 1.88
CA GLU A 300 5.81 17.29 0.54
C GLU A 300 5.63 18.44 -0.48
N ASN A 301 6.48 18.52 -1.50
CA ASN A 301 6.37 19.54 -2.56
C ASN A 301 6.32 20.97 -1.99
N ASN A 302 7.34 21.35 -1.22
CA ASN A 302 7.55 22.71 -0.71
C ASN A 302 8.93 23.23 -1.17
N LEU A 303 9.42 24.30 -0.55
CA LEU A 303 10.70 24.95 -0.88
C LEU A 303 11.71 24.83 0.28
N LEU A 304 11.56 23.80 1.12
CA LEU A 304 12.40 23.61 2.31
C LEU A 304 13.83 23.22 1.92
N LYS A 305 14.81 23.88 2.55
CA LYS A 305 16.24 23.58 2.39
C LYS A 305 16.79 22.66 3.47
N THR A 306 16.12 22.55 4.62
CA THR A 306 16.46 21.64 5.72
C THR A 306 15.25 21.47 6.64
N LEU A 307 15.36 20.60 7.65
CA LEU A 307 14.36 20.40 8.70
C LEU A 307 15.02 20.54 10.08
N PRO A 308 14.35 21.14 11.08
CA PRO A 308 14.94 21.36 12.40
C PRO A 308 14.98 20.08 13.23
N GLU A 309 16.08 19.86 13.96
CA GLU A 309 16.25 18.68 14.82
C GLU A 309 15.18 18.58 15.93
N SER A 310 14.63 19.70 16.39
CA SER A 310 13.54 19.74 17.38
C SER A 310 12.26 19.04 16.90
N LEU A 311 12.07 18.85 15.59
CA LEU A 311 10.95 18.08 15.07
C LEU A 311 11.02 16.62 15.55
N LEU A 312 12.23 16.04 15.62
CA LEU A 312 12.45 14.67 16.10
C LEU A 312 12.34 14.55 17.63
N GLN A 313 12.26 15.66 18.35
CA GLN A 313 12.09 15.69 19.81
C GLN A 313 10.61 15.60 20.23
N GLN A 314 9.67 15.63 19.27
CA GLN A 314 8.24 15.51 19.58
C GLN A 314 7.89 14.06 19.93
N PRO A 315 7.30 13.79 21.10
CA PRO A 315 7.21 12.43 21.67
C PRO A 315 6.31 11.49 20.86
N ASN A 316 5.32 12.05 20.16
CA ASN A 316 4.33 11.30 19.40
C ASN A 316 4.60 11.27 17.90
N LEU A 317 5.64 11.93 17.40
CA LEU A 317 5.90 12.00 15.96
C LEU A 317 6.21 10.61 15.40
N ARG A 318 5.48 10.21 14.37
CA ARG A 318 5.60 8.91 13.70
C ARG A 318 5.92 9.03 12.23
N THR A 319 5.45 10.08 11.57
CA THR A 319 5.63 10.23 10.12
C THR A 319 5.92 11.67 9.73
N ILE A 320 6.93 11.84 8.87
CA ILE A 320 7.26 13.10 8.20
C ILE A 320 7.30 12.80 6.70
N LYS A 321 6.41 13.39 5.91
CA LYS A 321 6.53 13.41 4.44
C LYS A 321 7.23 14.67 3.99
N ALA A 322 8.45 14.54 3.48
CA ALA A 322 9.30 15.67 3.11
C ALA A 322 9.83 15.60 1.67
N SER A 323 9.42 14.60 0.88
CA SER A 323 9.82 14.44 -0.51
C SER A 323 9.54 15.68 -1.37
N PHE A 324 10.31 15.81 -2.45
CA PHE A 324 10.16 16.89 -3.43
C PHE A 324 10.36 18.29 -2.83
N ASN A 325 11.31 18.40 -1.90
CA ASN A 325 11.81 19.66 -1.39
C ASN A 325 13.26 19.85 -1.87
N PRO A 326 13.73 21.09 -2.07
CA PRO A 326 15.14 21.38 -2.36
C PRO A 326 16.01 21.26 -1.11
N LEU A 327 15.83 20.19 -0.32
CA LEU A 327 16.59 19.93 0.91
C LEU A 327 18.07 19.84 0.54
N GLU A 328 18.92 20.63 1.15
CA GLU A 328 20.37 20.62 0.92
C GLU A 328 21.05 19.68 1.94
N GLU A 329 20.56 19.66 3.18
CA GLU A 329 21.06 18.83 4.27
C GLU A 329 19.96 18.51 5.30
N LEU A 330 20.17 17.46 6.10
CA LEU A 330 19.37 17.14 7.28
C LEU A 330 20.27 16.94 8.50
N PRO A 331 19.83 17.34 9.71
CA PRO A 331 20.53 17.00 10.95
C PRO A 331 20.80 15.49 11.09
N PHE A 332 21.92 15.12 11.70
CA PHE A 332 22.34 13.71 11.80
C PHE A 332 21.28 12.80 12.45
N ALA A 333 20.48 13.32 13.38
CA ALA A 333 19.41 12.57 14.04
C ALA A 333 18.38 11.95 13.07
N TYR A 334 18.16 12.56 11.89
CA TYR A 334 17.26 12.03 10.86
C TYR A 334 17.70 10.67 10.30
N ASN A 335 18.99 10.32 10.40
CA ASN A 335 19.50 8.99 10.02
C ASN A 335 18.88 7.83 10.78
N SER A 336 18.29 8.11 11.95
CA SER A 336 17.69 7.11 12.83
C SER A 336 16.16 7.16 12.85
N PHE A 337 15.54 8.17 12.21
CA PHE A 337 14.10 8.35 12.25
C PHE A 337 13.42 7.52 11.15
N LYS A 338 12.85 6.37 11.52
CA LYS A 338 12.20 5.43 10.60
C LYS A 338 11.00 6.04 9.82
N GLY A 339 10.35 7.05 10.40
CA GLY A 339 9.16 7.69 9.85
C GLY A 339 9.39 8.74 8.77
N LEU A 340 10.63 8.91 8.30
CA LEU A 340 10.98 9.90 7.28
C LEU A 340 10.69 9.36 5.88
N ASP A 341 9.71 9.97 5.21
CA ASP A 341 9.40 9.71 3.81
C ASP A 341 10.08 10.76 2.92
N LEU A 342 10.93 10.25 2.04
CA LEU A 342 11.79 10.92 1.07
C LEU A 342 11.88 10.00 -0.15
N THR A 343 12.09 10.57 -1.33
CA THR A 343 12.47 9.75 -2.51
C THR A 343 13.80 9.04 -2.26
N MET A 344 14.06 7.94 -2.96
CA MET A 344 15.33 7.20 -2.80
C MET A 344 16.55 8.05 -3.14
N GLU A 345 16.45 8.91 -4.15
CA GLU A 345 17.51 9.85 -4.51
C GLU A 345 17.79 10.85 -3.39
N GLU A 346 16.74 11.40 -2.76
CA GLU A 346 16.88 12.28 -1.60
C GLU A 346 17.48 11.54 -0.40
N LYS A 347 17.07 10.29 -0.12
CA LYS A 347 17.65 9.47 0.96
C LYS A 347 19.15 9.25 0.74
N LYS A 348 19.57 8.83 -0.47
CA LYS A 348 20.98 8.63 -0.83
C LYS A 348 21.81 9.92 -0.64
N ARG A 349 21.23 11.07 -0.92
CA ARG A 349 21.93 12.37 -0.85
C ARG A 349 21.96 12.98 0.55
N LEU A 350 20.90 12.80 1.35
CA LEU A 350 20.68 13.51 2.61
C LEU A 350 20.98 12.68 3.86
N LEU A 351 20.96 11.35 3.74
CA LEU A 351 21.14 10.45 4.87
C LEU A 351 22.43 9.64 4.69
N ASP A 352 22.98 9.21 5.82
CA ASP A 352 24.01 8.20 5.91
C ASP A 352 23.43 6.83 5.54
N THR A 353 23.57 6.52 4.26
CA THR A 353 23.26 5.22 3.65
C THR A 353 24.45 4.26 3.67
N SER A 354 25.52 4.55 4.42
CA SER A 354 26.71 3.69 4.41
C SER A 354 26.40 2.32 5.04
N TYR A 355 26.68 1.24 4.31
CA TYR A 355 26.63 -0.11 4.85
C TYR A 355 27.85 -0.37 5.74
N PRO A 356 27.68 -0.75 7.02
CA PRO A 356 28.81 -0.88 7.96
C PRO A 356 29.62 -2.18 7.78
N GLY A 357 29.26 -3.06 6.84
CA GLY A 357 29.80 -4.42 6.77
C GLY A 357 29.12 -5.37 7.75
N ALA A 358 29.10 -6.67 7.45
CA ALA A 358 28.50 -7.68 8.32
C ALA A 358 29.06 -7.66 9.75
N ASN A 359 30.38 -7.52 9.86
CA ASN A 359 31.12 -7.47 11.12
C ASN A 359 31.28 -6.06 11.71
N GLY A 360 30.72 -5.02 11.07
CA GLY A 360 30.84 -3.63 11.51
C GLY A 360 32.22 -2.98 11.27
N GLU A 361 33.13 -3.65 10.56
CA GLU A 361 34.48 -3.14 10.26
C GLU A 361 34.55 -2.36 8.92
N GLY A 362 33.41 -2.00 8.34
CA GLY A 362 33.30 -1.31 7.05
C GLY A 362 33.31 -2.26 5.85
N THR A 363 33.26 -1.71 4.63
CA THR A 363 33.29 -2.49 3.39
C THR A 363 34.72 -2.68 2.85
N VAL A 364 34.92 -3.70 2.02
CA VAL A 364 36.14 -3.90 1.20
C VAL A 364 35.80 -3.69 -0.27
N GLU A 365 36.79 -3.50 -1.14
CA GLU A 365 36.56 -3.45 -2.59
C GLU A 365 36.17 -4.83 -3.16
N TRP A 366 35.31 -4.83 -4.18
CA TRP A 366 34.95 -6.01 -4.97
C TRP A 366 34.95 -5.65 -6.47
N ASP A 367 34.97 -6.68 -7.33
CA ASP A 367 34.84 -6.51 -8.79
C ASP A 367 33.37 -6.68 -9.17
N ASP A 368 32.75 -5.67 -9.79
CA ASP A 368 31.35 -5.78 -10.24
C ASP A 368 31.19 -6.58 -11.54
N GLU A 369 32.25 -6.69 -12.35
CA GLU A 369 32.18 -7.31 -13.67
C GLU A 369 31.92 -8.82 -13.58
N MET A 370 32.31 -9.47 -12.49
CA MET A 370 32.07 -10.91 -12.30
C MET A 370 30.60 -11.27 -12.16
N TYR A 371 29.73 -10.33 -11.77
CA TYR A 371 28.29 -10.55 -11.63
C TYR A 371 27.52 -10.32 -12.95
N LYS A 372 28.14 -9.65 -13.94
CA LYS A 372 27.49 -9.23 -15.18
C LYS A 372 27.84 -10.17 -16.34
N ALA A 373 26.91 -10.35 -17.25
CA ALA A 373 27.12 -11.16 -18.46
C ALA A 373 27.65 -10.35 -19.64
N GLU A 374 27.53 -9.01 -19.62
CA GLU A 374 27.78 -8.10 -20.76
C GLU A 374 29.10 -8.39 -21.51
N ASN A 375 30.17 -8.70 -20.77
CA ASN A 375 31.50 -8.93 -21.32
C ASN A 375 31.73 -10.36 -21.84
N ASN A 376 30.80 -11.30 -21.61
CA ASN A 376 30.87 -12.67 -22.10
C ASN A 376 30.06 -12.86 -23.38
N LYS A 377 30.72 -12.70 -24.53
CA LYS A 377 30.09 -12.78 -25.88
C LYS A 377 29.36 -14.08 -26.16
N ILE A 378 29.78 -15.20 -25.58
CA ILE A 378 29.09 -16.47 -25.76
C ILE A 378 27.75 -16.41 -25.01
N LEU A 379 27.80 -15.98 -23.76
CA LEU A 379 26.66 -15.96 -22.86
C LEU A 379 25.57 -14.97 -23.31
N ILE A 380 25.95 -13.80 -23.83
CA ILE A 380 24.99 -12.79 -24.31
C ILE A 380 24.54 -12.99 -25.75
N SER A 381 25.09 -13.94 -26.51
CA SER A 381 24.77 -14.09 -27.94
C SER A 381 23.28 -14.35 -28.22
N GLY A 382 22.62 -15.11 -27.33
CA GLY A 382 21.16 -15.32 -27.37
C GLY A 382 20.39 -14.03 -27.10
N VAL A 383 20.83 -13.23 -26.13
CA VAL A 383 20.21 -11.94 -25.77
C VAL A 383 20.38 -10.93 -26.91
N GLU A 384 21.56 -10.83 -27.53
CA GLU A 384 21.79 -9.96 -28.68
C GLU A 384 20.88 -10.32 -29.86
N LYS A 385 20.59 -11.61 -30.06
CA LYS A 385 19.63 -12.06 -31.06
C LYS A 385 18.21 -11.63 -30.71
N ILE A 386 17.77 -11.77 -29.46
CA ILE A 386 16.45 -11.31 -28.98
C ILE A 386 16.28 -9.81 -29.22
N ILE A 387 17.28 -9.00 -28.82
CA ILE A 387 17.26 -7.54 -29.02
C ILE A 387 17.10 -7.20 -30.51
N LYS A 388 17.81 -7.91 -31.39
CA LYS A 388 17.73 -7.70 -32.83
C LYS A 388 16.38 -8.14 -33.41
N ASP A 389 15.89 -9.31 -33.02
CA ASP A 389 14.68 -9.92 -33.58
C ASP A 389 13.40 -9.18 -33.14
N ASN A 390 13.46 -8.39 -32.06
CA ASN A 390 12.36 -7.59 -31.52
C ASN A 390 12.54 -6.07 -31.69
N ASP A 391 13.42 -5.63 -32.61
CA ASP A 391 13.63 -4.21 -32.94
C ASP A 391 14.08 -3.31 -31.74
N LEU A 392 14.77 -3.87 -30.75
CA LEU A 392 15.27 -3.16 -29.56
C LEU A 392 16.71 -2.63 -29.70
N SER A 393 17.21 -2.51 -30.93
CA SER A 393 18.63 -2.24 -31.19
C SER A 393 19.11 -0.89 -30.66
N ASP A 394 18.23 0.11 -30.58
CA ASP A 394 18.55 1.43 -30.03
C ASP A 394 18.84 1.40 -28.51
N TYR A 395 18.31 0.38 -27.82
CA TYR A 395 18.50 0.17 -26.38
C TYR A 395 19.51 -0.94 -26.07
N LYS A 396 20.24 -1.43 -27.08
CA LYS A 396 21.12 -2.61 -26.95
C LYS A 396 22.11 -2.49 -25.80
N GLU A 397 22.80 -1.35 -25.68
CA GLU A 397 23.81 -1.16 -24.64
C GLU A 397 23.18 -1.17 -23.24
N ALA A 398 22.08 -0.45 -23.05
CA ALA A 398 21.33 -0.42 -21.80
C ALA A 398 20.85 -1.83 -21.41
N LEU A 399 20.15 -2.53 -22.31
CA LEU A 399 19.58 -3.86 -22.06
C LEU A 399 20.65 -4.92 -21.77
N LEU A 400 21.79 -4.89 -22.47
CA LEU A 400 22.89 -5.82 -22.21
C LEU A 400 23.58 -5.56 -20.87
N SER A 401 23.66 -4.30 -20.44
CA SER A 401 24.27 -3.93 -19.15
C SER A 401 23.46 -4.46 -17.95
N LEU A 402 22.17 -4.74 -18.15
CA LEU A 402 21.28 -5.28 -17.13
C LEU A 402 21.41 -6.80 -16.98
N ILE A 403 22.07 -7.53 -17.87
CA ILE A 403 22.09 -9.00 -17.83
C ILE A 403 23.07 -9.53 -16.79
N LYS A 404 22.57 -10.33 -15.84
CA LYS A 404 23.39 -11.02 -14.83
C LYS A 404 24.01 -12.31 -15.39
N ARG A 405 25.23 -12.62 -14.91
CA ARG A 405 25.89 -13.92 -15.11
C ARG A 405 25.41 -14.89 -14.04
N THR A 406 24.49 -15.77 -14.41
CA THR A 406 23.70 -16.58 -13.46
C THR A 406 24.17 -18.03 -13.42
N VAL A 407 24.22 -18.62 -12.22
CA VAL A 407 24.32 -20.08 -12.09
C VAL A 407 22.91 -20.61 -11.84
N GLY A 408 22.35 -21.29 -12.84
CA GLY A 408 21.06 -21.95 -12.75
C GLY A 408 21.19 -23.38 -12.23
N PHE A 409 20.16 -23.84 -11.53
CA PHE A 409 20.04 -25.21 -11.03
C PHE A 409 18.78 -25.86 -11.60
N LYS A 410 18.91 -27.09 -12.07
CA LYS A 410 17.78 -27.93 -12.50
C LYS A 410 17.65 -29.12 -11.56
N LEU A 411 16.47 -29.34 -11.02
CA LEU A 411 16.20 -30.54 -10.20
C LEU A 411 16.23 -31.78 -11.09
N THR A 412 16.87 -32.85 -10.61
CA THR A 412 17.10 -34.05 -11.43
C THR A 412 16.40 -35.29 -10.90
N SER A 413 16.71 -35.69 -9.68
CA SER A 413 16.20 -36.92 -9.05
C SER A 413 16.13 -36.73 -7.55
N GLU A 414 15.34 -37.57 -6.88
CA GLU A 414 15.29 -37.60 -5.42
C GLU A 414 16.67 -37.91 -4.84
N GLU A 415 16.93 -37.35 -3.67
CA GLU A 415 18.16 -37.58 -2.94
C GLU A 415 18.20 -38.98 -2.32
N ASP A 416 19.31 -39.70 -2.53
CA ASP A 416 19.58 -41.01 -1.94
C ASP A 416 20.67 -40.96 -0.86
N TYR A 417 21.31 -39.79 -0.68
CA TYR A 417 22.45 -39.51 0.19
C TYR A 417 23.65 -40.43 -0.04
N ALA A 418 23.82 -40.96 -1.26
CA ALA A 418 24.98 -41.79 -1.62
C ALA A 418 26.24 -40.95 -1.86
N GLU A 419 26.07 -39.69 -2.29
CA GLU A 419 27.16 -38.75 -2.54
C GLU A 419 27.07 -37.59 -1.55
N VAL A 420 28.10 -37.43 -0.73
CA VAL A 420 28.21 -36.29 0.21
C VAL A 420 28.69 -35.05 -0.54
N GLY A 421 28.06 -33.90 -0.28
CA GLY A 421 28.46 -32.62 -0.87
C GLY A 421 28.04 -32.46 -2.34
N ASN A 422 26.99 -33.14 -2.79
CA ASN A 422 26.30 -32.80 -4.04
C ASN A 422 25.46 -31.52 -3.89
N HIS A 423 25.01 -30.94 -5.00
CA HIS A 423 24.00 -29.89 -4.95
C HIS A 423 22.65 -30.50 -4.61
N ARG A 424 21.98 -29.93 -3.61
CA ARG A 424 20.68 -30.43 -3.15
C ARG A 424 19.82 -29.28 -2.65
N PHE A 425 18.52 -29.41 -2.91
CA PHE A 425 17.47 -28.58 -2.36
C PHE A 425 16.51 -29.46 -1.56
N GLY A 426 16.18 -29.06 -0.33
CA GLY A 426 15.42 -29.85 0.63
C GLY A 426 16.19 -31.02 1.27
N GLY A 427 15.54 -31.77 2.15
CA GLY A 427 16.14 -32.87 2.92
C GLY A 427 16.99 -32.43 4.11
N LYS A 428 18.10 -33.14 4.34
CA LYS A 428 19.00 -32.96 5.49
C LYS A 428 20.39 -32.54 5.01
N PRO A 429 21.04 -31.52 5.59
CA PRO A 429 22.32 -31.02 5.11
C PRO A 429 23.50 -31.93 5.45
N ASP A 430 24.53 -31.96 4.61
CA ASP A 430 25.77 -32.69 4.89
C ASP A 430 26.74 -31.93 5.81
N LEU A 431 26.24 -31.36 6.91
CA LEU A 431 27.07 -30.57 7.84
C LEU A 431 28.18 -31.43 8.48
N PRO A 432 29.39 -30.87 8.71
CA PRO A 432 30.43 -31.50 9.50
C PRO A 432 29.97 -32.02 10.87
N GLU A 433 30.55 -33.13 11.33
CA GLU A 433 30.18 -33.70 12.65
C GLU A 433 30.46 -32.75 13.82
N SER A 434 31.44 -31.86 13.65
CA SER A 434 31.81 -30.82 14.62
C SER A 434 30.77 -29.70 14.75
N LEU A 435 29.89 -29.53 13.76
CA LEU A 435 28.87 -28.49 13.76
C LEU A 435 27.53 -29.07 14.24
N THR A 436 26.93 -28.37 15.20
CA THR A 436 25.55 -28.60 15.62
C THR A 436 24.59 -28.04 14.57
N TYR A 437 23.41 -28.65 14.47
CA TYR A 437 22.35 -28.12 13.61
C TYR A 437 21.95 -26.71 14.07
N PRO A 438 21.71 -25.75 13.17
CA PRO A 438 21.35 -24.39 13.56
C PRO A 438 19.96 -24.33 14.22
N THR A 439 19.91 -23.71 15.40
CA THR A 439 18.68 -23.51 16.20
C THR A 439 18.43 -22.04 16.52
N PHE A 440 17.19 -21.71 16.87
CA PHE A 440 16.76 -20.43 17.44
C PHE A 440 15.71 -20.64 18.54
N PHE A 441 15.61 -19.71 19.49
CA PHE A 441 14.56 -19.75 20.51
C PHE A 441 13.30 -19.05 19.98
N SER A 442 12.14 -19.69 20.14
CA SER A 442 10.84 -19.10 19.79
C SER A 442 10.10 -18.67 21.06
N ASP A 443 9.93 -17.36 21.24
CA ASP A 443 9.14 -16.81 22.35
C ASP A 443 7.67 -17.27 22.31
N TYR A 444 7.15 -17.54 21.11
CA TYR A 444 5.78 -18.00 20.92
C TYR A 444 5.57 -19.46 21.34
N ARG A 445 6.54 -20.34 21.05
CA ARG A 445 6.48 -21.76 21.41
C ARG A 445 7.16 -22.07 22.76
N ASP A 446 7.89 -21.10 23.33
CA ASP A 446 8.69 -21.23 24.56
C ASP A 446 9.68 -22.41 24.51
N GLN A 447 10.31 -22.62 23.35
CA GLN A 447 11.28 -23.69 23.14
C GLN A 447 12.31 -23.34 22.07
N GLU A 448 13.39 -24.11 22.06
CA GLU A 448 14.40 -24.07 21.00
C GLU A 448 13.90 -24.88 19.79
N LEU A 449 13.99 -24.27 18.60
CA LEU A 449 13.55 -24.83 17.33
C LEU A 449 14.71 -24.85 16.33
N ASN A 450 14.66 -25.78 15.40
CA ASN A 450 15.56 -25.88 14.25
C ASN A 450 15.20 -24.84 13.18
N TYR A 451 16.22 -24.28 12.52
CA TYR A 451 15.99 -23.57 11.26
C TYR A 451 15.62 -24.57 10.16
N GLU A 452 14.72 -24.21 9.25
CA GLU A 452 14.37 -25.03 8.09
C GLU A 452 15.51 -25.04 7.06
N PHE A 453 15.94 -26.23 6.62
CA PHE A 453 17.01 -26.37 5.63
C PHE A 453 16.47 -26.24 4.20
N ILE A 454 17.08 -25.33 3.44
CA ILE A 454 16.66 -25.01 2.07
C ILE A 454 17.54 -25.69 1.03
N ALA A 455 18.85 -25.48 1.11
CA ALA A 455 19.77 -25.94 0.07
C ALA A 455 21.21 -26.10 0.57
N GLN A 456 21.95 -26.99 -0.09
CA GLN A 456 23.41 -26.99 -0.04
C GLN A 456 24.00 -26.85 -1.45
N ILE A 457 24.98 -25.95 -1.58
CA ILE A 457 25.62 -25.64 -2.85
C ILE A 457 27.12 -25.85 -2.74
N ASN A 458 27.64 -26.87 -3.43
CA ASN A 458 29.06 -27.15 -3.49
C ASN A 458 29.78 -26.15 -4.40
N CYS A 459 30.45 -25.17 -3.80
CA CYS A 459 31.16 -24.10 -4.49
C CYS A 459 32.30 -24.62 -5.38
N GLU A 460 32.95 -25.72 -5.01
CA GLU A 460 34.01 -26.37 -5.81
C GLU A 460 33.47 -26.89 -7.16
N LYS A 461 32.27 -27.48 -7.15
CA LYS A 461 31.63 -28.04 -8.36
C LYS A 461 31.17 -26.97 -9.34
N ILE A 462 30.75 -25.80 -8.86
CA ILE A 462 30.35 -24.65 -9.70
C ILE A 462 31.49 -23.68 -9.98
N ALA A 463 32.70 -23.95 -9.51
CA ALA A 463 33.82 -23.05 -9.65
C ALA A 463 34.13 -22.73 -11.13
N ALA A 464 33.93 -23.67 -12.06
CA ALA A 464 34.15 -23.37 -13.49
C ALA A 464 33.08 -22.44 -14.11
N LEU A 465 31.94 -22.23 -13.45
CA LEU A 465 30.79 -21.50 -13.97
C LEU A 465 30.82 -20.02 -13.59
N GLN A 466 31.42 -19.68 -12.44
CA GLN A 466 31.35 -18.36 -11.81
C GLN A 466 32.65 -17.98 -11.09
N ASP A 467 32.80 -16.69 -10.79
CA ASP A 467 33.99 -16.15 -10.10
C ASP A 467 33.67 -15.36 -8.81
N TYR A 468 32.39 -15.20 -8.47
CA TYR A 468 31.91 -14.37 -7.34
C TYR A 468 31.69 -15.11 -6.01
N LEU A 469 31.57 -16.43 -6.01
CA LEU A 469 31.49 -17.28 -4.82
C LEU A 469 32.87 -17.86 -4.47
N PRO A 470 33.06 -18.41 -3.25
CA PRO A 470 34.24 -19.19 -2.94
C PRO A 470 34.56 -20.25 -4.00
N ARG A 471 35.85 -20.52 -4.21
CA ARG A 471 36.32 -21.49 -5.20
C ARG A 471 36.28 -22.94 -4.71
N THR A 472 36.12 -23.12 -3.41
CA THR A 472 36.14 -24.40 -2.67
C THR A 472 35.04 -24.39 -1.60
N GLY A 473 34.75 -25.57 -1.04
CA GLY A 473 33.81 -25.69 0.07
C GLY A 473 32.35 -25.77 -0.37
N THR A 474 31.45 -25.68 0.61
CA THR A 474 29.99 -25.80 0.43
C THR A 474 29.26 -24.75 1.26
N LEU A 475 28.26 -24.12 0.65
CA LEU A 475 27.31 -23.23 1.33
C LEU A 475 26.05 -24.01 1.72
N PHE A 476 25.52 -23.74 2.91
CA PHE A 476 24.28 -24.30 3.42
C PHE A 476 23.33 -23.17 3.79
N PHE A 477 22.09 -23.25 3.32
CA PHE A 477 21.08 -22.21 3.44
C PHE A 477 19.95 -22.67 4.34
N PHE A 478 19.63 -21.85 5.33
CA PHE A 478 18.58 -22.10 6.30
C PHE A 478 17.77 -20.83 6.56
N PHE A 479 16.52 -20.95 6.94
CA PHE A 479 15.72 -19.83 7.44
C PHE A 479 14.77 -20.31 8.54
N LYS A 480 14.24 -19.40 9.38
CA LYS A 480 13.47 -19.79 10.58
C LYS A 480 12.18 -20.51 10.22
N SER A 481 11.29 -19.83 9.51
CA SER A 481 10.05 -20.34 8.95
C SER A 481 9.35 -19.23 8.17
N PHE A 482 8.42 -19.60 7.28
CA PHE A 482 7.59 -18.66 6.52
C PHE A 482 6.82 -17.68 7.43
N GLN A 483 6.44 -18.10 8.64
CA GLN A 483 5.66 -17.28 9.58
C GLN A 483 6.43 -16.08 10.17
N PHE A 484 7.75 -15.98 9.95
CA PHE A 484 8.56 -14.86 10.43
C PHE A 484 8.62 -13.69 9.44
N PHE A 485 8.14 -13.85 8.21
CA PHE A 485 8.02 -12.73 7.28
C PHE A 485 7.00 -11.70 7.80
N GLY A 486 7.37 -10.42 7.74
CA GLY A 486 6.56 -9.32 8.29
C GLY A 486 6.69 -9.10 9.80
N SER A 487 7.50 -9.90 10.50
CA SER A 487 7.85 -9.64 11.90
C SER A 487 8.91 -8.54 12.04
N GLU A 488 9.09 -8.00 13.25
CA GLU A 488 10.18 -7.04 13.53
C GLU A 488 11.57 -7.71 13.52
N ASP A 489 11.63 -9.04 13.52
CA ASP A 489 12.86 -9.80 13.48
C ASP A 489 13.44 -9.81 12.06
N GLN A 490 14.59 -9.16 11.90
CA GLN A 490 15.29 -9.05 10.62
C GLN A 490 16.34 -10.15 10.43
N ASP A 491 16.58 -11.00 11.44
CA ASP A 491 17.58 -12.07 11.41
C ASP A 491 16.90 -13.44 11.32
N ILE A 492 16.20 -13.65 10.22
CA ILE A 492 15.42 -14.87 9.96
C ILE A 492 16.16 -15.89 9.08
N GLY A 493 17.30 -15.49 8.50
CA GLY A 493 18.14 -16.32 7.63
C GLY A 493 19.42 -16.78 8.30
N LYS A 494 19.95 -17.92 7.89
CA LYS A 494 21.27 -18.39 8.32
C LYS A 494 21.97 -19.09 7.18
N VAL A 495 23.18 -18.63 6.86
CA VAL A 495 24.03 -19.23 5.83
C VAL A 495 25.33 -19.70 6.47
N ILE A 496 25.66 -20.97 6.28
CA ILE A 496 26.89 -21.58 6.79
C ILE A 496 27.80 -21.90 5.61
N TYR A 497 29.03 -21.41 5.65
CA TYR A 497 30.07 -21.79 4.70
C TYR A 497 31.06 -22.77 5.36
N VAL A 498 31.23 -23.94 4.77
CA VAL A 498 32.24 -24.93 5.17
C VAL A 498 33.32 -24.96 4.10
N GLU A 499 34.55 -24.57 4.46
CA GLU A 499 35.64 -24.38 3.48
C GLU A 499 36.22 -25.70 2.95
N ASP A 500 36.39 -26.72 3.80
CA ASP A 500 36.91 -28.04 3.40
C ASP A 500 35.78 -29.07 3.26
N ASN A 501 35.49 -29.46 2.02
CA ASN A 501 34.49 -30.47 1.70
C ASN A 501 34.79 -31.87 2.30
N LYS A 502 36.02 -32.12 2.76
CA LYS A 502 36.38 -33.39 3.44
C LYS A 502 35.80 -33.51 4.85
N GLU A 503 35.43 -32.39 5.47
CA GLU A 503 34.82 -32.39 6.80
C GLU A 503 33.33 -32.73 6.78
N LEU A 504 32.71 -32.72 5.59
CA LEU A 504 31.29 -32.98 5.42
C LEU A 504 30.94 -34.42 5.83
N ALA A 505 29.82 -34.57 6.50
CA ALA A 505 29.26 -35.85 6.91
C ALA A 505 27.82 -35.94 6.43
N SER A 506 27.38 -37.12 5.99
CA SER A 506 26.06 -37.30 5.40
C SER A 506 24.93 -36.82 6.32
N GLY A 507 24.01 -36.03 5.77
CA GLY A 507 22.84 -35.52 6.48
C GLY A 507 21.87 -36.60 6.99
N LYS A 508 21.98 -37.85 6.52
CA LYS A 508 21.24 -39.02 7.05
C LYS A 508 21.41 -39.23 8.55
N ARG A 509 22.44 -38.63 9.16
CA ARG A 509 22.66 -38.67 10.61
C ARG A 509 21.60 -37.91 11.42
N PHE A 510 20.88 -36.98 10.79
CA PHE A 510 19.83 -36.21 11.46
C PHE A 510 18.50 -36.98 11.46
N ASP A 511 17.84 -36.99 12.61
CA ASP A 511 16.55 -37.63 12.84
C ASP A 511 15.57 -36.58 13.36
N PHE A 512 14.98 -35.83 12.43
CA PHE A 512 14.09 -34.72 12.74
C PHE A 512 12.64 -35.18 12.91
N GLN A 513 11.92 -34.52 13.81
CA GLN A 513 10.48 -34.61 13.97
C GLN A 513 9.83 -33.27 13.61
N GLU A 514 8.52 -33.27 13.33
CA GLU A 514 7.78 -32.05 13.00
C GLU A 514 7.87 -31.00 14.13
N GLU A 515 7.86 -31.44 15.38
CA GLU A 515 7.92 -30.56 16.56
C GLU A 515 9.28 -29.87 16.74
N ASP A 516 10.32 -30.31 16.03
CA ASP A 516 11.63 -29.67 16.05
C ASP A 516 11.61 -28.33 15.28
N PHE A 517 10.61 -28.09 14.44
CA PHE A 517 10.48 -26.88 13.61
C PHE A 517 9.26 -26.05 14.01
N PHE A 518 9.19 -24.81 13.52
CA PHE A 518 8.05 -23.94 13.81
C PHE A 518 6.77 -24.39 13.12
N GLU A 519 6.86 -24.69 11.81
CA GLU A 519 5.78 -25.17 10.95
C GLU A 519 6.32 -25.89 9.69
N LEU A 520 7.13 -26.93 9.86
CA LEU A 520 7.64 -27.75 8.74
C LEU A 520 7.07 -29.17 8.82
N MET A 521 6.06 -29.45 7.97
CA MET A 521 5.46 -30.79 7.88
C MET A 521 6.53 -31.83 7.53
N ASP A 522 6.42 -33.01 8.14
CA ASP A 522 7.35 -34.14 8.01
C ASP A 522 8.81 -33.85 8.47
N GLY A 523 9.09 -32.66 9.00
CA GLY A 523 10.41 -32.25 9.49
C GLY A 523 11.47 -32.04 8.39
N GLU A 524 11.10 -32.11 7.11
CA GLU A 524 11.98 -31.80 5.97
C GLU A 524 11.20 -31.50 4.69
N TYR A 525 11.75 -30.65 3.82
CA TYR A 525 11.31 -30.57 2.43
C TYR A 525 11.75 -31.80 1.63
N GLN A 526 11.09 -32.08 0.50
CA GLN A 526 11.45 -33.20 -0.36
C GLN A 526 12.86 -32.99 -0.89
N ALA A 527 13.74 -33.94 -0.59
CA ALA A 527 15.14 -33.86 -0.93
C ALA A 527 15.36 -34.16 -2.43
N ASN A 528 15.88 -33.18 -3.17
CA ASN A 528 16.13 -33.30 -4.60
C ASN A 528 17.58 -32.93 -4.93
N LYS A 529 18.23 -33.78 -5.74
CA LYS A 529 19.53 -33.49 -6.37
C LYS A 529 19.34 -32.41 -7.44
N ALA A 530 20.38 -31.61 -7.67
CA ALA A 530 20.37 -30.61 -8.72
C ALA A 530 21.65 -30.62 -9.56
N ASP A 531 21.49 -30.32 -10.85
CA ASP A 531 22.61 -30.04 -11.75
C ASP A 531 22.74 -28.53 -11.95
N ALA A 532 23.98 -28.02 -11.84
CA ALA A 532 24.29 -26.62 -12.01
C ALA A 532 24.78 -26.32 -13.43
N PHE A 533 24.39 -25.17 -13.99
CA PHE A 533 24.82 -24.72 -15.31
C PHE A 533 24.94 -23.20 -15.37
N LEU A 534 25.76 -22.69 -16.29
CA LEU A 534 25.92 -21.26 -16.55
C LEU A 534 24.81 -20.77 -17.48
N THR A 535 24.15 -19.68 -17.09
CA THR A 535 23.07 -19.03 -17.85
C THR A 535 23.06 -17.51 -17.61
N VAL A 536 22.02 -16.84 -18.09
CA VAL A 536 21.73 -15.42 -17.91
C VAL A 536 20.42 -15.20 -17.17
N SER A 537 20.27 -14.01 -16.59
CA SER A 537 19.00 -13.51 -16.06
C SER A 537 18.83 -12.03 -16.40
N ALA A 538 17.63 -11.65 -16.82
CA ALA A 538 17.20 -10.26 -17.02
C ALA A 538 16.31 -9.82 -15.85
N PRO A 539 16.31 -8.52 -15.49
CA PRO A 539 15.42 -8.01 -14.45
C PRO A 539 13.96 -8.09 -14.89
N SER A 540 13.05 -8.13 -13.93
CA SER A 540 11.65 -7.87 -14.22
C SER A 540 11.40 -6.37 -14.37
N PHE A 541 10.68 -5.99 -15.43
CA PHE A 541 10.35 -4.60 -15.69
C PHE A 541 8.97 -4.20 -15.13
N TYR A 542 8.23 -5.14 -14.54
CA TYR A 542 6.89 -4.90 -13.98
C TYR A 542 6.87 -3.80 -12.91
N ALA A 543 7.82 -3.85 -11.97
CA ALA A 543 7.98 -2.88 -10.88
C ALA A 543 9.16 -1.91 -11.13
N SER A 544 9.44 -1.56 -12.39
CA SER A 544 10.57 -0.68 -12.76
C SER A 544 10.50 0.72 -12.12
N TYR A 545 9.28 1.19 -11.81
CA TYR A 545 9.03 2.47 -11.15
C TYR A 545 9.53 2.54 -9.70
N VAL A 546 9.52 1.42 -8.99
CA VAL A 546 10.11 1.30 -7.65
C VAL A 546 11.59 0.92 -7.75
N ASN A 547 11.94 0.04 -8.70
CA ASN A 547 13.29 -0.52 -8.86
C ASN A 547 14.18 0.28 -9.82
N ASN A 548 14.04 1.61 -9.83
CA ASN A 548 14.75 2.48 -10.78
C ASN A 548 16.28 2.50 -10.60
N TYR A 549 16.80 2.05 -9.45
CA TYR A 549 18.23 1.88 -9.19
C TYR A 549 18.90 0.93 -10.19
N LEU A 550 18.13 0.02 -10.81
CA LEU A 550 18.62 -0.88 -11.86
C LEU A 550 19.08 -0.11 -13.11
N PHE A 551 18.55 1.09 -13.33
CA PHE A 551 18.82 1.88 -14.52
C PHE A 551 19.97 2.87 -14.34
N GLU A 552 20.77 2.77 -13.29
CA GLU A 552 21.94 3.64 -13.16
C GLU A 552 23.03 3.28 -14.20
N GLY A 553 23.87 4.26 -14.57
CA GLY A 553 25.02 4.03 -15.45
C GLY A 553 24.64 3.83 -16.93
N LYS A 554 25.00 2.69 -17.53
CA LYS A 554 24.73 2.42 -18.97
C LYS A 554 23.23 2.27 -19.28
N ALA A 555 22.43 1.94 -18.27
CA ALA A 555 20.99 1.79 -18.41
C ALA A 555 20.20 3.08 -18.14
N GLU A 556 20.86 4.23 -17.91
CA GLU A 556 20.21 5.50 -17.53
C GLU A 556 19.20 5.97 -18.57
N SER A 557 19.40 5.60 -19.84
CA SER A 557 18.44 5.90 -20.90
C SER A 557 17.07 5.26 -20.70
N LEU A 558 16.95 4.19 -19.91
CA LEU A 558 15.69 3.51 -19.58
C LEU A 558 14.96 4.15 -18.39
N LYS A 559 15.65 5.01 -17.62
CA LYS A 559 15.06 5.69 -16.47
C LYS A 559 13.94 6.63 -16.92
N ASP A 560 12.86 6.65 -16.15
CA ASP A 560 11.65 7.42 -16.42
C ASP A 560 10.90 7.08 -17.74
N GLN A 561 11.26 5.99 -18.42
CA GLN A 561 10.52 5.49 -19.58
C GLN A 561 9.51 4.40 -19.19
N TYR A 562 8.63 4.69 -18.23
CA TYR A 562 7.75 3.68 -17.62
C TYR A 562 6.91 2.90 -18.62
N ASP A 563 6.24 3.59 -19.54
CA ASP A 563 5.43 2.97 -20.60
C ASP A 563 6.27 1.98 -21.43
N PHE A 564 7.48 2.39 -21.83
CA PHE A 564 8.38 1.54 -22.61
C PHE A 564 8.90 0.35 -21.80
N THR A 565 9.34 0.57 -20.56
CA THR A 565 9.85 -0.52 -19.71
C THR A 565 8.77 -1.55 -19.40
N TYR A 566 7.52 -1.12 -19.19
CA TYR A 566 6.39 -2.03 -18.99
C TYR A 566 6.16 -2.92 -20.22
N ASP A 567 6.31 -2.35 -21.42
CA ASP A 567 6.17 -3.09 -22.68
C ASP A 567 7.35 -4.03 -22.98
N LEU A 568 8.45 -4.03 -22.20
CA LEU A 568 9.61 -4.91 -22.42
C LEU A 568 9.37 -6.38 -22.02
N TYR A 569 8.28 -6.69 -21.33
CA TYR A 569 8.00 -8.05 -20.86
C TYR A 569 8.00 -9.09 -21.99
N GLU A 570 7.15 -8.89 -23.00
CA GLU A 570 7.02 -9.79 -24.16
C GLU A 570 8.23 -9.77 -25.13
N PRO A 571 8.78 -8.60 -25.54
CA PRO A 571 9.86 -8.56 -26.53
C PRO A 571 11.25 -8.83 -25.96
N PHE A 572 11.44 -8.79 -24.64
CA PHE A 572 12.77 -8.93 -24.04
C PHE A 572 12.81 -9.84 -22.81
N GLU A 573 12.12 -9.49 -21.72
CA GLU A 573 12.22 -10.21 -20.43
C GLU A 573 11.89 -11.70 -20.58
N LYS A 574 10.70 -12.01 -21.08
CA LYS A 574 10.22 -13.37 -21.26
C LYS A 574 11.10 -14.18 -22.24
N PRO A 575 11.46 -13.68 -23.44
CA PRO A 575 12.37 -14.37 -24.33
C PRO A 575 13.74 -14.68 -23.72
N VAL A 576 14.28 -13.79 -22.88
CA VAL A 576 15.57 -14.03 -22.20
C VAL A 576 15.42 -15.14 -21.15
N LEU A 577 14.35 -15.12 -20.37
CA LEU A 577 14.03 -16.20 -19.42
C LEU A 577 13.86 -17.56 -20.12
N ASP A 578 13.23 -17.56 -21.29
CA ASP A 578 12.96 -18.76 -22.09
C ASP A 578 14.21 -19.33 -22.80
N LEU A 579 15.35 -18.61 -22.83
CA LEU A 579 16.61 -19.13 -23.40
C LEU A 579 17.06 -20.39 -22.67
N HIS A 580 17.09 -20.33 -21.33
CA HIS A 580 17.59 -21.38 -20.46
C HIS A 580 16.95 -21.27 -19.07
N GLY A 581 15.72 -21.76 -18.95
CA GLY A 581 15.00 -21.79 -17.68
C GLY A 581 15.69 -22.66 -16.61
N PHE A 582 15.66 -22.20 -15.37
CA PHE A 582 16.17 -22.89 -14.18
C PHE A 582 15.03 -23.12 -13.18
N ASP A 583 15.21 -24.04 -12.24
CA ASP A 583 14.28 -24.24 -11.12
C ASP A 583 14.68 -23.35 -9.92
N HIS A 584 15.99 -23.16 -9.71
CA HIS A 584 16.57 -22.30 -8.69
C HIS A 584 17.83 -21.62 -9.26
N ALA A 585 18.33 -20.53 -8.68
CA ALA A 585 19.49 -19.83 -9.22
C ALA A 585 20.31 -19.05 -8.19
N MET A 586 21.55 -18.72 -8.56
CA MET A 586 22.41 -17.76 -7.84
C MET A 586 22.79 -16.63 -8.78
N ASN A 587 22.87 -15.40 -8.26
CA ASN A 587 23.05 -14.17 -9.03
C ASN A 587 22.04 -14.08 -10.20
N ALA A 588 20.76 -14.22 -9.87
CA ALA A 588 19.64 -13.99 -10.78
C ALA A 588 18.87 -12.74 -10.35
N TYR A 589 17.95 -12.28 -11.20
CA TYR A 589 16.91 -11.34 -10.78
C TYR A 589 15.67 -12.09 -10.30
N ALA A 590 14.93 -11.40 -9.43
CA ALA A 590 13.60 -11.78 -9.00
C ALA A 590 12.54 -11.21 -9.95
N PHE A 591 11.40 -11.89 -10.07
CA PHE A 591 10.16 -11.22 -10.41
C PHE A 591 9.63 -10.53 -9.15
N THR A 592 9.23 -9.27 -9.25
CA THR A 592 8.81 -8.45 -8.11
C THR A 592 7.61 -7.60 -8.48
N GLN A 593 6.61 -7.51 -7.60
CA GLN A 593 5.51 -6.56 -7.74
C GLN A 593 5.81 -5.19 -7.10
N HIS A 594 6.79 -5.17 -6.20
CA HIS A 594 7.22 -4.03 -5.40
C HIS A 594 8.77 -3.94 -5.36
N GLU A 595 9.36 -3.44 -4.27
CA GLU A 595 10.82 -3.36 -4.10
C GLU A 595 11.48 -4.72 -4.35
N SER A 596 12.58 -4.75 -5.09
CA SER A 596 13.38 -5.95 -5.31
C SER A 596 14.03 -6.44 -4.02
N PRO A 597 14.43 -7.73 -3.93
CA PRO A 597 15.13 -8.25 -2.76
C PRO A 597 16.40 -7.45 -2.40
N GLU A 598 17.14 -7.00 -3.41
CA GLU A 598 18.30 -6.12 -3.23
C GLU A 598 17.93 -4.74 -2.66
N LEU A 599 16.84 -4.13 -3.16
CA LEU A 599 16.34 -2.85 -2.65
C LEU A 599 15.81 -2.99 -1.22
N GLN A 600 15.08 -4.06 -0.92
CA GLN A 600 14.61 -4.38 0.44
C GLN A 600 15.79 -4.54 1.41
N ALA A 601 16.85 -5.25 1.00
CA ALA A 601 18.07 -5.41 1.80
C ALA A 601 18.74 -4.05 2.07
N ALA A 602 18.89 -3.21 1.06
CA ALA A 602 19.47 -1.88 1.19
C ALA A 602 18.62 -0.94 2.07
N LEU A 603 17.29 -0.98 1.96
CA LEU A 603 16.40 -0.20 2.81
C LEU A 603 16.47 -0.65 4.27
N THR A 604 16.67 -1.93 4.50
CA THR A 604 16.73 -2.53 5.84
C THR A 604 18.10 -2.30 6.49
N TRP A 605 19.17 -2.56 5.76
CA TRP A 605 20.53 -2.62 6.29
C TRP A 605 21.47 -1.52 5.81
N LYS A 606 20.96 -0.56 5.03
CA LYS A 606 21.72 0.50 4.34
C LYS A 606 22.56 -0.05 3.19
N GLY A 607 23.26 0.82 2.47
CA GLY A 607 24.05 0.52 1.28
C GLY A 607 23.34 0.92 -0.01
N ASP A 608 24.08 0.93 -1.12
CA ASP A 608 23.47 1.07 -2.43
C ASP A 608 22.79 -0.26 -2.80
N PRO A 609 21.52 -0.29 -3.27
CA PRO A 609 20.89 -1.50 -3.78
C PRO A 609 21.72 -2.26 -4.83
N GLN A 610 22.53 -1.56 -5.64
CA GLN A 610 23.43 -2.21 -6.60
C GLN A 610 24.56 -3.00 -5.93
N ASP A 611 24.88 -2.74 -4.67
CA ASP A 611 25.93 -3.43 -3.92
C ASP A 611 25.43 -4.72 -3.26
N TRP A 612 24.14 -4.99 -3.34
CA TRP A 612 23.51 -6.24 -2.90
C TRP A 612 23.38 -7.21 -4.06
N VAL A 613 23.43 -8.51 -3.76
CA VAL A 613 23.26 -9.58 -4.73
C VAL A 613 22.39 -10.69 -4.15
N ILE A 614 21.44 -11.18 -4.94
CA ILE A 614 20.71 -12.41 -4.64
C ILE A 614 21.73 -13.57 -4.66
N LEU A 615 22.14 -13.98 -3.46
CA LEU A 615 23.03 -15.10 -3.22
C LEU A 615 22.35 -16.40 -3.66
N LEU A 616 21.08 -16.60 -3.31
CA LEU A 616 20.29 -17.76 -3.73
C LEU A 616 18.81 -17.37 -3.93
N LEU A 617 18.24 -17.79 -5.06
CA LEU A 617 16.83 -17.74 -5.40
C LEU A 617 16.28 -19.17 -5.41
N VAL A 618 15.22 -19.42 -4.65
CA VAL A 618 14.56 -20.73 -4.57
C VAL A 618 13.08 -20.58 -4.92
N SER A 619 12.71 -20.99 -6.13
CA SER A 619 11.31 -20.95 -6.57
C SER A 619 10.43 -22.03 -5.98
N SER A 620 9.12 -21.78 -5.98
CA SER A 620 8.09 -22.78 -5.68
C SER A 620 8.14 -23.93 -6.70
N LYS A 621 8.90 -24.98 -6.38
CA LYS A 621 9.13 -26.18 -7.20
C LYS A 621 9.18 -27.42 -6.30
N GLY A 622 8.65 -28.54 -6.78
CA GLY A 622 8.50 -29.74 -5.96
C GLY A 622 7.50 -29.48 -4.83
N ASN A 623 7.92 -29.65 -3.58
CA ASN A 623 7.11 -29.29 -2.40
C ASN A 623 7.55 -27.98 -1.72
N PHE A 624 8.45 -27.20 -2.33
CA PHE A 624 8.60 -25.81 -1.95
C PHE A 624 7.39 -25.02 -2.43
N GLN A 625 6.77 -24.28 -1.51
CA GLN A 625 5.62 -23.43 -1.78
C GLN A 625 5.77 -22.13 -0.99
N TRP A 626 6.05 -21.05 -1.69
CA TRP A 626 6.27 -19.72 -1.13
C TRP A 626 5.05 -18.85 -1.45
N GLY A 627 4.07 -18.80 -0.55
CA GLY A 627 2.81 -18.10 -0.80
C GLY A 627 2.05 -18.67 -2.00
N ASP A 628 1.58 -17.81 -2.90
CA ASP A 628 0.93 -18.16 -4.16
C ASP A 628 1.96 -18.31 -5.29
N ALA A 629 2.73 -19.39 -5.22
CA ALA A 629 3.75 -19.79 -6.20
C ALA A 629 4.91 -18.78 -6.39
N GLY A 630 5.32 -18.13 -5.31
CA GLY A 630 6.42 -17.19 -5.25
C GLY A 630 7.82 -17.81 -5.17
N ASP A 631 8.77 -16.97 -4.76
CA ASP A 631 10.21 -17.25 -4.67
C ASP A 631 10.78 -16.81 -3.31
N LEU A 632 11.67 -17.62 -2.73
CA LEU A 632 12.47 -17.28 -1.54
C LEU A 632 13.86 -16.77 -1.95
N PHE A 633 14.33 -15.69 -1.32
CA PHE A 633 15.60 -15.04 -1.65
C PHE A 633 16.52 -14.92 -0.44
N PHE A 634 17.78 -15.29 -0.65
CA PHE A 634 18.89 -14.96 0.24
C PHE A 634 19.73 -13.88 -0.45
N VAL A 635 19.93 -12.74 0.19
CA VAL A 635 20.58 -11.55 -0.37
C VAL A 635 21.77 -11.16 0.51
N ILE A 636 22.92 -10.93 -0.10
CA ILE A 636 24.16 -10.58 0.61
C ILE A 636 24.79 -9.33 -0.03
N HIS A 637 25.44 -8.51 0.78
CA HIS A 637 26.23 -7.40 0.27
C HIS A 637 27.52 -7.93 -0.37
N LYS A 638 27.91 -7.41 -1.55
CA LYS A 638 29.06 -7.88 -2.33
C LYS A 638 30.38 -7.80 -1.55
N SER A 639 30.60 -6.74 -0.77
CA SER A 639 31.71 -6.65 0.20
C SER A 639 31.80 -7.85 1.14
N ASP A 640 30.69 -8.27 1.75
CA ASP A 640 30.71 -9.37 2.71
C ASP A 640 30.94 -10.70 2.00
N LEU A 641 30.36 -10.87 0.80
CA LEU A 641 30.67 -12.01 -0.05
C LEU A 641 32.16 -12.07 -0.44
N ALA A 642 32.79 -10.93 -0.75
CA ALA A 642 34.22 -10.85 -1.03
C ALA A 642 35.08 -11.23 0.19
N LYS A 643 34.64 -10.87 1.40
CA LYS A 643 35.24 -11.32 2.67
C LYS A 643 34.96 -12.79 3.01
N ARG A 644 34.00 -13.42 2.32
CA ARG A 644 33.40 -14.72 2.69
C ARG A 644 32.74 -14.70 4.07
N ASP A 645 32.21 -13.54 4.45
CA ASP A 645 31.47 -13.36 5.68
C ASP A 645 29.97 -13.52 5.41
N PHE A 646 29.43 -14.68 5.79
CA PHE A 646 28.02 -15.02 5.61
C PHE A 646 27.21 -14.79 6.90
N SER A 647 27.76 -14.06 7.88
CA SER A 647 27.07 -13.79 9.15
C SER A 647 25.89 -12.83 9.02
N LYS A 648 25.78 -12.11 7.89
CA LYS A 648 24.68 -11.18 7.61
C LYS A 648 24.13 -11.40 6.20
N VAL A 649 23.08 -12.20 6.11
CA VAL A 649 22.36 -12.50 4.86
C VAL A 649 20.89 -12.15 5.05
N PHE A 650 20.41 -11.21 4.25
CA PHE A 650 19.02 -10.77 4.27
C PHE A 650 18.17 -11.83 3.60
N VAL A 651 17.02 -12.14 4.19
CA VAL A 651 16.09 -13.13 3.63
C VAL A 651 14.74 -12.47 3.44
N THR A 652 14.22 -12.58 2.23
CA THR A 652 12.90 -12.09 1.86
C THR A 652 12.25 -13.06 0.88
N MET A 653 11.00 -12.80 0.54
CA MET A 653 10.20 -13.61 -0.36
C MET A 653 9.25 -12.72 -1.14
N GLU A 654 9.05 -13.05 -2.41
CA GLU A 654 8.06 -12.41 -3.28
C GLU A 654 7.01 -13.45 -3.65
N SER A 655 5.74 -13.07 -3.66
CA SER A 655 4.60 -13.92 -4.03
C SER A 655 3.57 -13.09 -4.81
N SER A 656 2.72 -13.76 -5.58
CA SER A 656 1.60 -13.13 -6.28
C SER A 656 0.62 -12.44 -5.33
#